data_AF-D4XVN5-F1
#
_entry.id   AF-D4XVN5-F1
#
_cell.length_a   1.000
_cell.length_b   1.000
_cell.length_c   1.000
_cell.angle_alpha   90.00
_cell.angle_beta   90.00
_cell.angle_gamma   90.00
#
_symmetry.space_group_name_H-M   'P 1'
#
loop_
_entity.id
_entity.type
_entity.pdbx_description
1 polymer ?
#
loop_
_entity_poly.entity_id
_entity_poly.type
_entity_poly.pdbx_seq_one_letter_code
_entity_poly.pdbx_strand_id
1 'polypeptide(L)'
;MKKGTAWFIVGMLTLGIAIAGVAAGATYYIYPKLNQPSDSNSNPIIKTQTDVDDVVVHETNIDGEKINISSLEKISYPKPLNNSMTNEEYAKHIKDFNVYFDQSKWVIKEYEDKEGNSSNVFFREFIDPINGVKFRDYAYHYDPETKEKRFFLGNNGLIALAIEFRKKVTFGPEVYLIKTINVNDFRIITSDSKGIYIPINRSIYINTTWGIEKGLDIFSKIQLIIPTLFHEYMHHWASTYAEVADNKSEKVFNIFTKKVQTPTITLGPNDEAKLNKDTVLAKSPYTTPIVYYGNNSQHSVGYWNSYFVDNMYNLLNYDSRVVFNTIPNAIKYVDYRKYPDYAFNYLSLNDIYVYANSDKKNSLDGHYDRISEKFNSLKNVVFTSYNAFGDKNKGYTPNQIKYYYSMTELVPREWSKFTLQSGFNNQQPVSFKKAENSNNRWALSWSGLYINTGNQLLFYPSSVADDWTKVYLMDISVVSKDHVGPYTAYHNSVVFPNATSSLELSAWQNIWRSNENIYKVKNRDIAFYDNFLTTMGYGKTISQIMYENNTKWIDFKKGLIDTSESTFQKIRLMGYLPSNTKYEGFVFENKDQTKQLAKFKISPFNDFFKGDKASLEKVLTNGMAFRSYITEQYVDFELVDKTKGIKYWDDKNNNGTYDNGEDVEGEITLPESRYVTTLASYNNKNRDATAFKWYSIGKNQNGEVRIFSKEMPK
;
A
#
# COMPACT_ATOMS: atom_id res chain seq x y z
N MET A 1 58.54 27.09 -16.50
CA MET A 1 57.22 27.38 -15.89
C MET A 1 56.16 27.19 -16.98
N LYS A 2 55.69 26.02 -17.40
CA LYS A 2 55.32 24.72 -16.82
C LYS A 2 54.15 24.75 -15.82
N LYS A 3 52.99 24.29 -16.34
CA LYS A 3 52.00 23.38 -15.72
C LYS A 3 51.40 23.86 -14.39
N GLY A 4 50.27 24.59 -14.47
CA GLY A 4 49.52 24.99 -13.27
C GLY A 4 47.99 24.99 -13.39
N THR A 5 47.41 25.10 -14.59
CA THR A 5 45.96 25.38 -14.73
C THR A 5 45.11 24.26 -15.31
N ALA A 6 45.73 23.13 -15.71
CA ALA A 6 44.99 21.96 -16.19
C ALA A 6 44.51 21.02 -15.06
N TRP A 7 45.06 21.12 -13.85
CA TRP A 7 44.71 20.24 -12.73
C TRP A 7 43.51 20.71 -11.91
N PHE A 8 43.08 21.96 -12.04
CA PHE A 8 41.90 22.47 -11.32
C PHE A 8 40.59 22.16 -12.07
N ILE A 9 40.62 22.14 -13.41
CA ILE A 9 39.46 21.79 -14.24
C ILE A 9 39.31 20.27 -14.35
N VAL A 10 40.41 19.50 -14.37
CA VAL A 10 40.36 18.03 -14.25
C VAL A 10 40.00 17.60 -12.83
N GLY A 11 40.36 18.37 -11.78
CA GLY A 11 39.90 18.15 -10.41
C GLY A 11 38.39 18.34 -10.21
N MET A 12 37.76 19.30 -10.91
CA MET A 12 36.30 19.44 -10.91
C MET A 12 35.57 18.44 -11.84
N LEU A 13 36.22 17.99 -12.91
CA LEU A 13 35.66 16.96 -13.80
C LEU A 13 35.85 15.52 -13.29
N THR A 14 36.78 15.28 -12.35
CA THR A 14 36.96 13.97 -11.69
C THR A 14 36.29 13.87 -10.31
N LEU A 15 35.94 14.99 -9.66
CA LEU A 15 34.92 14.97 -8.59
C LEU A 15 33.48 14.84 -9.13
N GLY A 16 33.28 15.13 -10.42
CA GLY A 16 31.99 15.00 -11.13
C GLY A 16 31.61 13.57 -11.54
N ILE A 17 32.47 12.57 -11.31
CA ILE A 17 32.24 11.17 -11.70
C ILE A 17 32.11 10.23 -10.47
N ALA A 18 32.23 10.75 -9.24
CA ALA A 18 32.08 9.97 -8.00
C ALA A 18 30.84 10.32 -7.15
N ILE A 19 29.91 11.16 -7.63
CA ILE A 19 28.72 11.61 -6.88
C ILE A 19 27.44 11.40 -7.72
N ALA A 20 27.26 10.18 -8.24
CA ALA A 20 26.17 9.82 -9.15
C ALA A 20 25.33 8.62 -8.66
N GLY A 21 25.18 8.43 -7.35
CA GLY A 21 24.48 7.26 -6.80
C GLY A 21 23.64 7.54 -5.56
N VAL A 22 22.65 8.44 -5.61
CA VAL A 22 21.66 8.59 -4.52
C VAL A 22 20.30 9.10 -5.02
N ALA A 23 19.79 8.53 -6.11
CA ALA A 23 18.36 8.52 -6.40
C ALA A 23 17.88 7.09 -6.17
N ALA A 24 16.61 6.90 -5.80
CA ALA A 24 15.94 5.61 -5.79
C ALA A 24 15.98 4.77 -4.48
N GLY A 25 15.16 5.15 -3.49
CA GLY A 25 14.83 4.31 -2.32
C GLY A 25 13.67 3.33 -2.56
N ALA A 26 13.11 3.31 -3.76
CA ALA A 26 12.10 2.36 -4.19
C ALA A 26 12.43 1.84 -5.61
N THR A 27 13.08 2.68 -6.43
CA THR A 27 13.53 2.33 -7.79
C THR A 27 14.96 1.71 -7.89
N TYR A 28 15.77 1.66 -6.83
CA TYR A 28 17.14 1.07 -6.86
C TYR A 28 17.16 -0.34 -6.31
N TYR A 29 16.05 -0.81 -5.74
CA TYR A 29 15.98 -2.07 -5.00
C TYR A 29 15.78 -3.29 -5.89
N ILE A 30 15.93 -3.14 -7.22
CA ILE A 30 15.79 -4.23 -8.19
C ILE A 30 16.90 -4.22 -9.27
N TYR A 31 18.17 -4.36 -8.89
CA TYR A 31 19.21 -4.68 -9.87
C TYR A 31 20.35 -5.54 -9.32
N PRO A 32 20.63 -6.72 -9.93
CA PRO A 32 21.93 -7.36 -9.85
C PRO A 32 22.71 -7.27 -11.17
N LYS A 33 24.01 -6.94 -11.05
CA LYS A 33 25.15 -7.18 -11.96
C LYS A 33 25.05 -6.72 -13.43
N LEU A 34 25.85 -5.72 -13.77
CA LEU A 34 26.72 -5.70 -14.97
C LEU A 34 27.79 -4.63 -14.77
N ASN A 35 29.04 -5.05 -14.56
CA ASN A 35 30.22 -4.20 -14.70
C ASN A 35 31.42 -5.10 -15.04
N GLN A 36 31.63 -5.30 -16.34
CA GLN A 36 32.99 -5.36 -16.92
C GLN A 36 32.94 -4.56 -18.23
N PRO A 37 33.92 -3.67 -18.48
CA PRO A 37 33.99 -2.93 -19.72
C PRO A 37 34.61 -3.83 -20.79
N SER A 38 33.94 -4.02 -21.94
CA SER A 38 34.65 -4.35 -23.17
C SER A 38 34.53 -3.16 -24.13
N ASP A 39 35.69 -2.59 -24.44
CA ASP A 39 35.86 -1.62 -25.51
C ASP A 39 35.38 -2.18 -26.85
N SER A 40 34.59 -1.41 -27.60
CA SER A 40 34.97 -0.90 -28.93
C SER A 40 33.78 -0.35 -29.70
N ASN A 41 34.06 0.74 -30.40
CA ASN A 41 33.16 1.54 -31.21
C ASN A 41 32.33 0.74 -32.23
N SER A 42 31.00 0.81 -32.10
CA SER A 42 30.08 0.85 -33.24
C SER A 42 28.76 1.51 -32.80
N ASN A 43 28.24 2.42 -33.63
CA ASN A 43 27.00 3.14 -33.39
C ASN A 43 25.82 2.16 -33.23
N PRO A 44 25.04 2.20 -32.12
CA PRO A 44 23.94 1.27 -31.95
C PRO A 44 22.69 1.80 -32.66
N ILE A 45 22.22 1.02 -33.63
CA ILE A 45 20.82 1.01 -34.03
C ILE A 45 20.01 0.59 -32.79
N ILE A 46 19.12 1.44 -32.33
CA ILE A 46 18.24 1.19 -31.18
C ILE A 46 17.26 0.07 -31.58
N LYS A 47 17.62 -1.19 -31.29
CA LYS A 47 16.64 -2.25 -31.04
C LYS A 47 16.18 -2.09 -29.60
N THR A 48 14.89 -1.86 -29.40
CA THR A 48 14.22 -1.84 -28.11
C THR A 48 14.26 -3.24 -27.50
N GLN A 49 15.40 -3.60 -26.91
CA GLN A 49 15.53 -4.77 -26.06
C GLN A 49 15.05 -4.34 -24.67
N THR A 50 13.75 -4.51 -24.44
CA THR A 50 13.19 -4.57 -23.08
C THR A 50 13.83 -5.76 -22.37
N ASP A 51 14.26 -5.62 -21.11
CA ASP A 51 14.78 -6.67 -20.21
C ASP A 51 13.72 -7.75 -19.93
N VAL A 52 13.26 -8.43 -20.98
CA VAL A 52 12.29 -9.50 -20.97
C VAL A 52 12.90 -10.68 -21.74
N ASP A 53 14.18 -10.97 -21.47
CA ASP A 53 14.93 -12.03 -22.14
C ASP A 53 14.31 -13.44 -21.90
N ASP A 54 13.34 -13.57 -20.98
CA ASP A 54 12.63 -14.81 -20.65
C ASP A 54 11.21 -14.95 -21.23
N VAL A 55 10.65 -13.95 -21.95
CA VAL A 55 9.31 -14.07 -22.55
C VAL A 55 9.41 -14.48 -24.01
N VAL A 56 9.03 -15.73 -24.28
CA VAL A 56 8.79 -16.22 -25.64
C VAL A 56 7.51 -15.58 -26.16
N VAL A 57 7.65 -14.60 -27.06
CA VAL A 57 6.52 -13.99 -27.77
C VAL A 57 6.07 -14.96 -28.86
N HIS A 58 4.79 -15.36 -28.84
CA HIS A 58 4.24 -16.26 -29.86
C HIS A 58 3.90 -15.51 -31.16
N GLU A 59 3.83 -16.20 -32.30
CA GLU A 59 3.49 -15.58 -33.58
C GLU A 59 2.04 -15.04 -33.63
N THR A 60 1.15 -15.53 -32.77
CA THR A 60 -0.24 -15.07 -32.64
C THR A 60 -0.48 -14.45 -31.25
N ASN A 61 -1.34 -13.44 -31.17
CA ASN A 61 -1.73 -12.83 -29.89
C ASN A 61 -2.61 -13.81 -29.10
N ILE A 62 -2.06 -14.38 -28.03
CA ILE A 62 -2.78 -15.35 -27.17
C ILE A 62 -3.44 -14.65 -25.98
N ASP A 63 -3.03 -13.43 -25.66
CA ASP A 63 -3.55 -12.69 -24.50
C ASP A 63 -4.84 -11.91 -24.79
N GLY A 64 -5.20 -11.74 -26.05
CA GLY A 64 -6.41 -11.04 -26.47
C GLY A 64 -7.56 -11.97 -26.82
N GLU A 65 -8.51 -12.19 -25.90
CA GLU A 65 -9.87 -12.63 -26.26
C GLU A 65 -10.93 -12.44 -25.14
N LYS A 66 -12.21 -12.61 -25.51
CA LYS A 66 -13.41 -12.02 -24.89
C LYS A 66 -13.75 -12.54 -23.48
N ILE A 67 -13.63 -11.69 -22.46
CA ILE A 67 -14.55 -11.80 -21.31
C ILE A 67 -15.91 -11.23 -21.71
N ASN A 68 -16.96 -11.99 -21.41
CA ASN A 68 -18.29 -11.41 -21.31
C ASN A 68 -18.38 -10.67 -19.96
N ILE A 69 -18.22 -9.35 -19.94
CA ILE A 69 -18.27 -8.56 -18.69
C ILE A 69 -19.60 -8.80 -17.95
N SER A 70 -20.68 -9.15 -18.66
CA SER A 70 -21.97 -9.48 -18.04
C SER A 70 -21.97 -10.78 -17.23
N SER A 71 -20.95 -11.63 -17.36
CA SER A 71 -20.78 -12.82 -16.50
C SER A 71 -20.11 -12.50 -15.16
N LEU A 72 -19.58 -11.29 -14.98
CA LEU A 72 -19.07 -10.86 -13.68
C LEU A 72 -20.24 -10.58 -12.75
N GLU A 73 -20.10 -11.03 -11.51
CA GLU A 73 -21.09 -10.72 -10.48
C GLU A 73 -21.18 -9.22 -10.27
N LYS A 74 -22.42 -8.72 -10.34
CA LYS A 74 -22.75 -7.34 -10.01
C LYS A 74 -22.36 -7.04 -8.57
N ILE A 75 -22.00 -5.79 -8.34
CA ILE A 75 -21.68 -5.30 -7.01
C ILE A 75 -22.99 -5.18 -6.24
N SER A 76 -23.12 -5.98 -5.18
CA SER A 76 -24.21 -5.85 -4.20
C SER A 76 -23.69 -5.13 -2.97
N TYR A 77 -24.46 -4.16 -2.48
CA TYR A 77 -24.30 -3.63 -1.13
C TYR A 77 -25.46 -4.12 -0.27
N PRO A 78 -25.30 -4.24 1.05
CA PRO A 78 -26.44 -4.31 1.95
C PRO A 78 -27.13 -2.94 1.96
N LYS A 79 -28.46 -2.93 2.08
CA LYS A 79 -29.19 -1.68 2.33
C LYS A 79 -28.65 -1.09 3.64
N PRO A 80 -28.15 0.16 3.67
CA PRO A 80 -27.56 0.71 4.88
C PRO A 80 -28.60 0.70 6.01
N LEU A 81 -28.25 0.12 7.16
CA LEU A 81 -29.17 -0.11 8.28
C LEU A 81 -29.81 1.19 8.83
N ASN A 82 -29.18 2.34 8.57
CA ASN A 82 -29.57 3.63 9.13
C ASN A 82 -30.00 4.67 8.08
N ASN A 83 -30.15 4.29 6.80
CA ASN A 83 -30.65 5.23 5.80
C ASN A 83 -32.17 5.10 5.63
N SER A 84 -32.84 6.25 5.68
CA SER A 84 -34.24 6.47 5.29
C SER A 84 -34.50 6.27 3.80
N MET A 85 -33.57 5.67 3.05
CA MET A 85 -33.72 5.44 1.61
C MET A 85 -34.92 4.51 1.37
N THR A 86 -35.83 4.98 0.54
CA THR A 86 -36.88 4.19 -0.07
C THR A 86 -36.27 3.05 -0.90
N ASN A 87 -37.06 2.02 -1.19
CA ASN A 87 -36.59 0.91 -2.03
C ASN A 87 -36.26 1.36 -3.46
N GLU A 88 -36.93 2.40 -3.96
CA GLU A 88 -36.68 2.99 -5.28
C GLU A 88 -35.37 3.78 -5.31
N GLU A 89 -35.12 4.63 -4.31
CA GLU A 89 -33.83 5.31 -4.15
C GLU A 89 -32.70 4.31 -4.04
N TYR A 90 -32.89 3.25 -3.26
CA TYR A 90 -31.92 2.17 -3.14
C TYR A 90 -31.70 1.42 -4.47
N ALA A 91 -32.75 1.13 -5.23
CA ALA A 91 -32.63 0.47 -6.53
C ALA A 91 -31.89 1.35 -7.56
N LYS A 92 -32.20 2.65 -7.59
CA LYS A 92 -31.50 3.64 -8.42
C LYS A 92 -30.03 3.73 -8.02
N HIS A 93 -29.77 3.81 -6.72
CA HIS A 93 -28.44 3.82 -6.12
C HIS A 93 -27.64 2.58 -6.56
N ILE A 94 -28.16 1.36 -6.41
CA ILE A 94 -27.52 0.11 -6.89
C ILE A 94 -27.28 0.10 -8.41
N LYS A 95 -28.20 0.67 -9.20
CA LYS A 95 -28.04 0.78 -10.66
C LYS A 95 -26.87 1.70 -11.02
N ASP A 96 -26.79 2.87 -10.40
CA ASP A 96 -25.71 3.85 -10.62
C ASP A 96 -24.34 3.28 -10.21
N PHE A 97 -24.30 2.25 -9.37
CA PHE A 97 -23.05 1.58 -8.97
C PHE A 97 -22.59 0.46 -9.87
N ASN A 98 -23.55 -0.17 -10.52
CA ASN A 98 -23.26 -1.11 -11.58
C ASN A 98 -23.10 -0.37 -12.92
N VAL A 99 -22.71 0.91 -12.88
CA VAL A 99 -22.35 1.72 -14.06
C VAL A 99 -21.24 1.08 -14.89
N TYR A 100 -20.37 0.26 -14.29
CA TYR A 100 -19.39 -0.54 -15.03
C TYR A 100 -20.02 -1.54 -15.99
N PHE A 101 -21.31 -1.86 -15.84
CA PHE A 101 -22.06 -2.73 -16.74
C PHE A 101 -22.86 -1.92 -17.78
N ASP A 102 -22.84 -0.59 -17.70
CA ASP A 102 -23.33 0.30 -18.75
C ASP A 102 -22.20 0.56 -19.76
N GLN A 103 -22.25 -0.14 -20.89
CA GLN A 103 -21.24 -0.05 -21.94
C GLN A 103 -21.08 1.38 -22.50
N SER A 104 -22.13 2.22 -22.41
CA SER A 104 -22.05 3.62 -22.87
C SER A 104 -21.08 4.47 -22.04
N LYS A 105 -20.71 3.99 -20.85
CA LYS A 105 -19.78 4.66 -19.93
C LYS A 105 -18.34 4.20 -20.09
N TRP A 106 -18.09 3.20 -20.95
CA TRP A 106 -16.75 2.68 -21.18
C TRP A 106 -15.97 3.61 -22.09
N VAL A 107 -15.18 4.48 -21.47
CA VAL A 107 -14.23 5.33 -22.19
C VAL A 107 -12.87 4.66 -22.12
N ILE A 108 -12.53 3.91 -23.17
CA ILE A 108 -11.19 3.34 -23.36
C ILE A 108 -10.48 4.07 -24.48
N LYS A 109 -9.27 4.53 -24.21
CA LYS A 109 -8.43 5.23 -25.18
C LYS A 109 -7.03 4.62 -25.19
N GLU A 110 -6.44 4.57 -26.38
CA GLU A 110 -5.06 4.15 -26.55
C GLU A 110 -4.17 5.36 -26.76
N TYR A 111 -2.99 5.34 -26.15
CA TYR A 111 -2.04 6.45 -26.15
C TYR A 111 -0.63 5.95 -26.45
N GLU A 112 0.17 6.81 -27.08
CA GLU A 112 1.62 6.70 -27.05
C GLU A 112 2.14 7.51 -25.86
N ASP A 113 2.88 6.87 -24.96
CA ASP A 113 3.51 7.51 -23.81
C ASP A 113 4.82 8.17 -24.22
N LYS A 114 4.79 9.50 -24.27
CA LYS A 114 5.93 10.35 -24.63
C LYS A 114 6.65 10.92 -23.39
N GLU A 115 6.27 10.51 -22.18
CA GLU A 115 6.98 10.94 -20.97
C GLU A 115 8.41 10.39 -20.95
N GLY A 116 9.32 11.10 -20.25
CA GLY A 116 10.73 10.73 -20.15
C GLY A 116 11.47 10.52 -21.48
N ASN A 117 11.03 11.19 -22.56
CA ASN A 117 11.54 11.02 -23.93
C ASN A 117 11.43 9.57 -24.45
N SER A 118 10.45 8.81 -23.97
CA SER A 118 10.15 7.48 -24.49
C SER A 118 9.51 7.59 -25.86
N SER A 119 9.85 6.68 -26.77
CA SER A 119 9.16 6.46 -28.04
C SER A 119 8.73 5.00 -28.13
N ASN A 120 7.66 4.73 -28.88
CA ASN A 120 7.12 3.37 -29.06
C ASN A 120 6.66 2.67 -27.77
N VAL A 121 6.29 3.44 -26.75
CA VAL A 121 5.64 2.92 -25.55
C VAL A 121 4.16 3.23 -25.67
N PHE A 122 3.31 2.20 -25.64
CA PHE A 122 1.87 2.36 -25.83
C PHE A 122 1.12 1.83 -24.62
N PHE A 123 -0.01 2.44 -24.29
CA PHE A 123 -0.91 1.92 -23.26
C PHE A 123 -2.37 2.16 -23.63
N ARG A 124 -3.24 1.31 -23.09
CA ARG A 124 -4.69 1.53 -23.07
C ARG A 124 -5.11 2.01 -21.70
N GLU A 125 -6.01 2.98 -21.65
CA GLU A 125 -6.49 3.59 -20.42
C GLU A 125 -8.01 3.45 -20.29
N PHE A 126 -8.45 2.99 -19.13
CA PHE A 126 -9.83 3.08 -18.67
C PHE A 126 -9.90 4.00 -17.45
N ILE A 127 -10.84 4.94 -17.44
CA ILE A 127 -11.07 5.84 -16.30
C ILE A 127 -12.27 5.34 -15.53
N ASP A 128 -12.07 5.01 -14.25
CA ASP A 128 -13.16 4.62 -13.37
C ASP A 128 -14.18 5.77 -13.25
N PRO A 129 -15.45 5.55 -13.62
CA PRO A 129 -16.45 6.62 -13.69
C PRO A 129 -16.88 7.14 -12.30
N ILE A 130 -16.50 6.48 -11.21
CA ILE A 130 -16.93 6.82 -9.85
C ILE A 130 -15.82 7.55 -9.10
N ASN A 131 -14.62 6.95 -9.03
CA ASN A 131 -13.50 7.53 -8.30
C ASN A 131 -12.50 8.30 -9.20
N GLY A 132 -12.53 8.10 -10.52
CA GLY A 132 -11.64 8.76 -11.47
C GLY A 132 -10.24 8.16 -11.56
N VAL A 133 -9.98 7.03 -10.88
CA VAL A 133 -8.71 6.31 -10.98
C VAL A 133 -8.54 5.80 -12.41
N LYS A 134 -7.34 5.99 -12.97
CA LYS A 134 -7.00 5.56 -14.33
C LYS A 134 -6.31 4.20 -14.28
N PHE A 135 -6.92 3.21 -14.91
CA PHE A 135 -6.33 1.88 -15.08
C PHE A 135 -5.64 1.84 -16.44
N ARG A 136 -4.34 1.55 -16.46
CA ARG A 136 -3.52 1.50 -17.67
C ARG A 136 -2.92 0.13 -17.88
N ASP A 137 -3.01 -0.38 -19.09
CA ASP A 137 -2.34 -1.61 -19.52
C ASP A 137 -1.33 -1.23 -20.60
N TYR A 138 -0.05 -1.33 -20.25
CA TYR A 138 1.05 -1.01 -21.15
C TYR A 138 1.29 -2.20 -22.09
N ALA A 139 1.54 -1.88 -23.36
CA ALA A 139 1.85 -2.88 -24.36
C ALA A 139 3.17 -3.55 -24.00
N TYR A 140 3.15 -4.85 -23.77
CA TYR A 140 4.36 -5.63 -23.52
C TYR A 140 5.10 -5.98 -24.82
N HIS A 141 4.42 -5.82 -25.97
CA HIS A 141 4.99 -6.04 -27.29
C HIS A 141 4.44 -5.01 -28.28
N TYR A 142 5.33 -4.51 -29.13
CA TYR A 142 4.99 -3.66 -30.28
C TYR A 142 5.83 -4.07 -31.48
N ASP A 143 5.18 -4.44 -32.57
CA ASP A 143 5.81 -4.73 -33.85
C ASP A 143 5.84 -3.45 -34.71
N PRO A 144 7.03 -2.88 -35.00
CA PRO A 144 7.14 -1.66 -35.80
C PRO A 144 6.68 -1.83 -37.25
N GLU A 145 6.74 -3.04 -37.82
CA GLU A 145 6.39 -3.33 -39.21
C GLU A 145 4.87 -3.43 -39.37
N THR A 146 4.21 -4.25 -38.54
CA THR A 146 2.76 -4.46 -38.60
C THR A 146 1.96 -3.42 -37.80
N LYS A 147 2.63 -2.64 -36.95
CA LYS A 147 2.02 -1.76 -35.93
C LYS A 147 1.19 -2.51 -34.88
N GLU A 148 1.32 -3.84 -34.81
CA GLU A 148 0.63 -4.65 -33.82
C GLU A 148 1.13 -4.33 -32.42
N LYS A 149 0.19 -4.20 -31.47
CA LYS A 149 0.46 -3.98 -30.06
C LYS A 149 -0.24 -5.06 -29.26
N ARG A 150 0.47 -5.66 -28.32
CA ARG A 150 -0.11 -6.69 -27.42
C ARG A 150 -0.14 -6.21 -25.99
N PHE A 151 -1.26 -6.51 -25.35
CA PHE A 151 -1.65 -6.01 -24.05
C PHE A 151 -2.03 -7.20 -23.18
N PHE A 152 -1.68 -7.18 -21.90
CA PHE A 152 -1.90 -8.34 -21.03
C PHE A 152 -3.38 -8.51 -20.67
N LEU A 153 -4.07 -7.40 -20.41
CA LEU A 153 -5.48 -7.35 -20.04
C LEU A 153 -6.38 -6.95 -21.21
N GLY A 154 -5.91 -6.03 -22.05
CA GLY A 154 -6.72 -5.38 -23.06
C GLY A 154 -7.93 -4.64 -22.46
N ASN A 155 -8.92 -4.35 -23.31
CA ASN A 155 -10.05 -3.47 -22.94
C ASN A 155 -10.92 -4.07 -21.83
N ASN A 156 -11.34 -5.33 -22.01
CA ASN A 156 -12.23 -5.98 -21.07
C ASN A 156 -11.53 -6.30 -19.75
N GLY A 157 -10.24 -6.64 -19.79
CA GLY A 157 -9.45 -6.88 -18.59
C GLY A 157 -9.26 -5.61 -17.75
N LEU A 158 -9.09 -4.44 -18.37
CA LEU A 158 -9.03 -3.16 -17.66
C LEU A 158 -10.33 -2.84 -16.90
N ILE A 159 -11.48 -3.00 -17.56
CA ILE A 159 -12.80 -2.77 -16.93
C ILE A 159 -13.02 -3.77 -15.81
N ALA A 160 -12.73 -5.05 -16.05
CA ALA A 160 -12.92 -6.10 -15.07
C ALA A 160 -11.96 -5.95 -13.87
N LEU A 161 -10.74 -5.46 -14.09
CA LEU A 161 -9.83 -5.09 -13.01
C LEU A 161 -10.40 -3.95 -12.16
N ALA A 162 -10.99 -2.92 -12.78
CA ALA A 162 -11.63 -1.82 -12.03
C ALA A 162 -12.83 -2.30 -11.20
N ILE A 163 -13.66 -3.19 -11.77
CA ILE A 163 -14.78 -3.82 -11.05
C ILE A 163 -14.26 -4.62 -9.85
N GLU A 164 -13.27 -5.49 -10.05
CA GLU A 164 -12.74 -6.34 -8.98
C GLU A 164 -11.96 -5.53 -7.93
N PHE A 165 -11.22 -4.47 -8.32
CA PHE A 165 -10.60 -3.52 -7.41
C PHE A 165 -11.66 -2.93 -6.48
N ARG A 166 -12.78 -2.47 -7.04
CA ARG A 166 -13.89 -1.94 -6.24
C ARG A 166 -14.53 -2.99 -5.34
N LYS A 167 -14.73 -4.22 -5.83
CA LYS A 167 -15.36 -5.29 -5.02
C LYS A 167 -14.49 -5.69 -3.84
N LYS A 168 -13.17 -5.77 -4.04
CA LYS A 168 -12.25 -6.41 -3.09
C LYS A 168 -11.46 -5.43 -2.24
N VAL A 169 -11.03 -4.30 -2.80
CA VAL A 169 -10.20 -3.34 -2.07
C VAL A 169 -11.08 -2.47 -1.17
N THR A 170 -10.72 -2.42 0.11
CA THR A 170 -11.33 -1.55 1.11
C THR A 170 -10.69 -0.17 1.03
N PHE A 171 -11.48 0.88 0.91
CA PHE A 171 -10.96 2.23 0.80
C PHE A 171 -11.91 3.28 1.39
N GLY A 172 -11.33 4.38 1.88
CA GLY A 172 -12.02 5.61 2.22
C GLY A 172 -11.87 6.68 1.13
N PRO A 173 -11.96 7.98 1.48
CA PRO A 173 -11.85 9.08 0.52
C PRO A 173 -10.44 9.23 -0.09
N GLU A 174 -9.42 8.58 0.48
CA GLU A 174 -8.07 8.55 -0.07
C GLU A 174 -7.99 7.94 -1.47
N VAL A 175 -8.93 7.06 -1.86
CA VAL A 175 -8.96 6.48 -3.23
C VAL A 175 -8.98 7.55 -4.33
N TYR A 176 -9.61 8.71 -4.07
CA TYR A 176 -9.66 9.83 -5.01
C TYR A 176 -8.30 10.51 -5.24
N LEU A 177 -7.28 10.15 -4.45
CA LEU A 177 -5.93 10.66 -4.57
C LEU A 177 -5.05 9.80 -5.47
N ILE A 178 -5.41 8.52 -5.69
CA ILE A 178 -4.70 7.66 -6.63
C ILE A 178 -4.92 8.21 -8.04
N LYS A 179 -3.82 8.44 -8.75
CA LYS A 179 -3.89 8.91 -10.13
C LYS A 179 -4.02 7.76 -11.11
N THR A 180 -3.13 6.79 -10.99
CA THR A 180 -3.02 5.70 -11.97
C THR A 180 -2.67 4.36 -11.32
N ILE A 181 -3.24 3.29 -11.86
CA ILE A 181 -2.83 1.91 -11.65
C ILE A 181 -2.31 1.42 -12.99
N ASN A 182 -1.02 1.08 -13.07
CA ASN A 182 -0.31 0.77 -14.31
C ASN A 182 0.08 -0.72 -14.30
N VAL A 183 -0.34 -1.45 -15.32
CA VAL A 183 0.06 -2.84 -15.54
C VAL A 183 1.15 -2.84 -16.61
N ASN A 184 2.28 -3.49 -16.31
CA ASN A 184 3.41 -3.72 -17.22
C ASN A 184 4.13 -2.46 -17.75
N ASP A 185 4.17 -1.36 -16.98
CA ASP A 185 5.12 -0.29 -17.29
C ASP A 185 6.54 -0.70 -16.88
N PHE A 186 7.19 -1.50 -17.73
CA PHE A 186 8.50 -2.09 -17.48
C PHE A 186 9.65 -1.08 -17.40
N ARG A 187 9.39 0.20 -17.70
CA ARG A 187 10.36 1.27 -17.46
C ARG A 187 10.51 1.58 -15.96
N ILE A 188 9.51 1.23 -15.15
CA ILE A 188 9.42 1.53 -13.72
C ILE A 188 9.48 0.27 -12.88
N ILE A 189 8.68 -0.75 -13.23
CA ILE A 189 8.60 -2.00 -12.48
C ILE A 189 9.28 -3.13 -13.25
N THR A 190 10.33 -3.71 -12.68
CA THR A 190 11.09 -4.83 -13.25
C THR A 190 10.52 -6.17 -12.79
N SER A 191 11.00 -7.29 -13.35
CA SER A 191 10.50 -8.64 -13.08
C SER A 191 10.68 -9.12 -11.63
N ASP A 192 11.60 -8.53 -10.85
CA ASP A 192 11.84 -8.99 -9.48
C ASP A 192 10.85 -8.41 -8.46
N SER A 193 9.97 -7.49 -8.88
CA SER A 193 8.83 -7.06 -8.06
C SER A 193 7.51 -7.31 -8.76
N LYS A 194 6.52 -7.80 -8.01
CA LYS A 194 5.14 -7.96 -8.49
C LYS A 194 4.37 -6.64 -8.47
N GLY A 195 4.72 -5.74 -7.55
CA GLY A 195 4.01 -4.48 -7.31
C GLY A 195 4.93 -3.39 -6.75
N ILE A 196 4.60 -2.14 -7.01
CA ILE A 196 5.21 -1.00 -6.31
C ILE A 196 4.25 0.20 -6.31
N TYR A 197 4.03 0.77 -5.14
CA TYR A 197 3.42 2.08 -4.97
C TYR A 197 4.47 3.18 -4.92
N ILE A 198 4.25 4.25 -5.68
CA ILE A 198 5.10 5.45 -5.68
C ILE A 198 4.32 6.61 -5.05
N PRO A 199 4.59 6.99 -3.79
CA PRO A 199 3.83 8.04 -3.09
C PRO A 199 3.84 9.39 -3.80
N ILE A 200 4.99 9.76 -4.37
CA ILE A 200 5.19 11.08 -4.95
C ILE A 200 4.29 11.34 -6.17
N ASN A 201 4.05 10.36 -7.05
CA ASN A 201 3.13 10.52 -8.18
C ASN A 201 1.75 9.91 -7.92
N ARG A 202 1.57 9.24 -6.76
CA ARG A 202 0.36 8.54 -6.34
C ARG A 202 -0.10 7.49 -7.37
N SER A 203 0.87 6.72 -7.85
CA SER A 203 0.65 5.67 -8.84
C SER A 203 1.07 4.31 -8.32
N ILE A 204 0.29 3.30 -8.67
CA ILE A 204 0.60 1.89 -8.42
C ILE A 204 1.08 1.28 -9.73
N TYR A 205 2.11 0.44 -9.67
CA TYR A 205 2.65 -0.30 -10.81
C TYR A 205 2.62 -1.79 -10.48
N ILE A 206 2.15 -2.60 -11.42
CA ILE A 206 2.01 -4.06 -11.28
C ILE A 206 2.75 -4.74 -12.42
N ASN A 207 3.53 -5.76 -12.09
CA ASN A 207 4.25 -6.58 -13.05
C ASN A 207 3.54 -7.92 -13.24
N THR A 208 3.28 -8.28 -14.49
CA THR A 208 2.60 -9.52 -14.87
C THR A 208 3.40 -10.42 -15.80
N THR A 209 4.73 -10.25 -15.89
CA THR A 209 5.62 -11.08 -16.73
C THR A 209 5.43 -12.58 -16.50
N TRP A 210 5.09 -12.99 -15.27
CA TRP A 210 4.78 -14.38 -14.92
C TRP A 210 3.59 -14.98 -15.68
N GLY A 211 2.69 -14.15 -16.22
CA GLY A 211 1.45 -14.59 -16.89
C GLY A 211 1.40 -14.29 -18.39
N ILE A 212 2.30 -13.48 -18.93
CA ILE A 212 2.31 -13.05 -20.33
C ILE A 212 2.46 -14.27 -21.25
N GLU A 213 1.62 -14.34 -22.29
CA GLU A 213 1.67 -15.37 -23.33
C GLU A 213 1.57 -16.81 -22.77
N LYS A 214 0.92 -16.98 -21.60
CA LYS A 214 0.69 -18.29 -20.97
C LYS A 214 -0.69 -18.89 -21.26
N GLY A 215 -1.51 -18.23 -22.07
CA GLY A 215 -2.88 -18.66 -22.40
C GLY A 215 -3.82 -18.66 -21.18
N LEU A 216 -3.63 -17.69 -20.29
CA LEU A 216 -4.49 -17.46 -19.13
C LEU A 216 -5.74 -16.69 -19.56
N ASP A 217 -6.91 -17.11 -19.08
CA ASP A 217 -8.13 -16.33 -19.27
C ASP A 217 -8.09 -15.02 -18.46
N ILE A 218 -8.83 -14.01 -18.90
CA ILE A 218 -8.81 -12.67 -18.27
C ILE A 218 -9.23 -12.73 -16.79
N PHE A 219 -10.18 -13.60 -16.40
CA PHE A 219 -10.60 -13.68 -15.00
C PHE A 219 -9.45 -14.16 -14.13
N SER A 220 -8.72 -15.19 -14.59
CA SER A 220 -7.53 -15.70 -13.93
C SER A 220 -6.41 -14.66 -13.85
N LYS A 221 -6.18 -13.87 -14.92
CA LYS A 221 -5.24 -12.73 -14.90
C LYS A 221 -5.60 -11.72 -13.81
N ILE A 222 -6.88 -11.35 -13.69
CA ILE A 222 -7.34 -10.39 -12.69
C ILE A 222 -7.21 -10.93 -11.27
N GLN A 223 -7.60 -12.20 -11.03
CA GLN A 223 -7.48 -12.80 -9.71
C GLN A 223 -6.03 -12.88 -9.21
N LEU A 224 -5.05 -12.92 -10.12
CA LEU A 224 -3.63 -12.87 -9.79
C LEU A 224 -3.10 -11.45 -9.55
N ILE A 225 -3.67 -10.44 -10.21
CA ILE A 225 -3.32 -9.02 -10.01
C ILE A 225 -3.86 -8.48 -8.69
N ILE A 226 -5.12 -8.78 -8.36
CA ILE A 226 -5.84 -8.15 -7.24
C ILE A 226 -5.11 -8.25 -5.89
N PRO A 227 -4.54 -9.40 -5.48
CA PRO A 227 -3.77 -9.49 -4.24
C PRO A 227 -2.63 -8.46 -4.15
N THR A 228 -1.84 -8.33 -5.22
CA THR A 228 -0.73 -7.36 -5.28
C THR A 228 -1.26 -5.94 -5.31
N LEU A 229 -2.30 -5.67 -6.11
CA LEU A 229 -2.92 -4.35 -6.16
C LEU A 229 -3.49 -3.93 -4.81
N PHE A 230 -4.07 -4.86 -4.05
CA PHE A 230 -4.52 -4.61 -2.68
C PHE A 230 -3.32 -4.22 -1.80
N HIS A 231 -2.24 -4.99 -1.82
CA HIS A 231 -1.02 -4.71 -1.06
C HIS A 231 -0.49 -3.29 -1.34
N GLU A 232 -0.30 -2.96 -2.63
CA GLU A 232 0.19 -1.64 -3.03
C GLU A 232 -0.78 -0.51 -2.66
N TYR A 233 -2.09 -0.78 -2.72
CA TYR A 233 -3.10 0.17 -2.25
C TYR A 233 -2.96 0.47 -0.76
N MET A 234 -2.60 -0.50 0.06
CA MET A 234 -2.41 -0.26 1.49
C MET A 234 -1.14 0.53 1.81
N HIS A 235 -0.12 0.51 0.96
CA HIS A 235 0.97 1.49 1.04
C HIS A 235 0.46 2.91 0.75
N HIS A 236 -0.47 3.08 -0.20
CA HIS A 236 -1.13 4.37 -0.42
C HIS A 236 -1.92 4.83 0.81
N TRP A 237 -2.73 3.95 1.40
CA TRP A 237 -3.44 4.23 2.65
C TRP A 237 -2.47 4.64 3.77
N ALA A 238 -1.39 3.89 3.96
CA ALA A 238 -0.39 4.15 4.99
C ALA A 238 0.29 5.51 4.77
N SER A 239 0.73 5.81 3.55
CA SER A 239 1.32 7.11 3.19
C SER A 239 0.37 8.29 3.41
N THR A 240 -0.96 8.04 3.35
CA THR A 240 -1.96 9.09 3.52
C THR A 240 -2.27 9.35 4.99
N TYR A 241 -2.24 8.33 5.85
CA TYR A 241 -2.77 8.44 7.22
C TYR A 241 -1.81 8.02 8.34
N ALA A 242 -0.96 7.03 8.10
CA ALA A 242 -0.13 6.42 9.13
C ALA A 242 1.33 6.92 9.09
N GLU A 243 1.88 7.13 7.90
CA GLU A 243 3.20 7.73 7.71
C GLU A 243 3.12 9.26 7.81
N VAL A 244 4.11 9.86 8.46
CA VAL A 244 4.16 11.30 8.74
C VAL A 244 5.28 11.99 7.96
N ALA A 245 6.46 11.36 7.81
CA ALA A 245 7.59 11.87 7.03
C ALA A 245 8.66 10.79 6.79
N ASP A 246 9.60 11.01 5.85
CA ASP A 246 10.82 10.20 5.66
C ASP A 246 12.07 11.03 6.02
N ASN A 247 12.98 10.46 6.81
CA ASN A 247 14.22 11.10 7.24
C ASN A 247 15.43 10.55 6.51
N LYS A 248 16.08 11.41 5.71
CA LYS A 248 17.46 11.18 5.26
C LYS A 248 18.45 12.28 5.68
N SER A 249 18.03 13.31 6.43
CA SER A 249 18.94 14.30 7.00
C SER A 249 18.83 14.29 8.52
N GLU A 250 19.90 13.91 9.21
CA GLU A 250 19.99 13.76 10.69
C GLU A 250 19.64 15.03 11.50
N LYS A 251 19.26 16.14 10.86
CA LYS A 251 18.71 17.34 11.51
C LYS A 251 17.18 17.23 11.60
N VAL A 252 16.70 16.40 12.52
CA VAL A 252 15.28 16.21 12.79
C VAL A 252 14.63 17.56 13.16
N PHE A 253 13.74 18.01 12.28
CA PHE A 253 12.94 19.21 12.48
C PHE A 253 11.86 18.93 13.53
N ASN A 254 12.06 19.47 14.73
CA ASN A 254 11.14 19.30 15.87
C ASN A 254 10.05 20.39 15.79
N ILE A 255 8.94 20.09 15.11
CA ILE A 255 8.02 21.11 14.58
C ILE A 255 6.91 21.55 15.56
N PHE A 256 6.74 20.86 16.69
CA PHE A 256 5.76 21.20 17.71
C PHE A 256 6.47 21.49 19.04
N THR A 257 6.54 22.76 19.43
CA THR A 257 7.25 23.25 20.63
C THR A 257 6.58 22.89 21.96
N LYS A 258 5.81 21.80 22.02
CA LYS A 258 5.63 21.02 23.25
C LYS A 258 6.51 19.79 23.08
N LYS A 259 7.63 19.73 23.83
CA LYS A 259 8.60 18.62 23.87
C LYS A 259 8.07 17.39 23.15
N VAL A 260 8.47 17.20 21.89
CA VAL A 260 8.45 15.87 21.29
C VAL A 260 9.35 15.04 22.18
N GLN A 261 8.75 14.31 23.10
CA GLN A 261 9.37 13.09 23.54
C GLN A 261 9.27 12.20 22.33
N THR A 262 10.32 12.16 21.52
CA THR A 262 10.47 11.09 20.53
C THR A 262 10.30 9.82 21.34
N PRO A 263 9.24 9.02 21.14
CA PRO A 263 9.21 7.67 21.67
C PRO A 263 10.32 6.96 20.92
N THR A 264 11.52 7.00 21.46
CA THR A 264 12.54 6.04 21.11
C THR A 264 11.94 4.69 21.49
N ILE A 265 12.16 3.66 20.67
CA ILE A 265 11.95 2.28 21.13
C ILE A 265 12.92 2.13 22.30
N THR A 266 12.42 2.39 23.50
CA THR A 266 13.24 2.48 24.70
C THR A 266 13.24 1.08 25.26
N LEU A 267 14.41 0.46 25.30
CA LEU A 267 14.52 -0.86 25.87
C LEU A 267 14.41 -0.70 27.38
N GLY A 268 13.41 -1.31 28.00
CA GLY A 268 13.27 -1.33 29.44
C GLY A 268 14.38 -2.18 30.08
N PRO A 269 14.58 -2.10 31.41
CA PRO A 269 15.65 -2.83 32.13
C PRO A 269 15.62 -4.36 31.99
N ASN A 270 14.58 -4.92 31.38
CA ASN A 270 14.43 -6.35 31.05
C ASN A 270 14.51 -6.62 29.53
N ASP A 271 15.22 -5.77 28.77
CA ASP A 271 15.34 -5.80 27.30
C ASP A 271 14.03 -5.59 26.52
N GLU A 272 12.97 -5.11 27.18
CA GLU A 272 11.64 -4.98 26.57
C GLU A 272 11.62 -3.79 25.64
N ALA A 273 11.24 -3.94 24.37
CA ALA A 273 10.87 -2.81 23.53
C ALA A 273 9.64 -2.13 24.16
N LYS A 274 9.88 -1.12 25.00
CA LYS A 274 8.85 -0.25 25.53
C LYS A 274 8.79 0.95 24.60
N LEU A 275 7.80 0.93 23.72
CA LEU A 275 7.20 2.19 23.30
C LEU A 275 6.70 2.86 24.59
N ASN A 276 7.13 4.10 24.82
CA ASN A 276 6.96 4.76 26.11
C ASN A 276 5.47 5.01 26.40
N LYS A 277 4.79 4.01 27.00
CA LYS A 277 3.34 4.02 27.25
C LYS A 277 2.91 5.23 28.08
N ASP A 278 3.74 5.66 29.03
CA ASP A 278 3.41 6.75 29.96
C ASP A 278 3.42 8.14 29.31
N THR A 279 3.97 8.28 28.10
CA THR A 279 3.88 9.50 27.30
C THR A 279 3.11 9.37 26.00
N VAL A 280 2.84 8.15 25.53
CA VAL A 280 2.11 7.88 24.27
C VAL A 280 0.60 7.62 24.49
N LEU A 281 0.16 7.28 25.70
CA LEU A 281 -1.26 6.99 26.00
C LEU A 281 -2.17 8.22 26.11
N ALA A 282 -1.62 9.43 26.17
CA ALA A 282 -2.41 10.61 25.83
C ALA A 282 -2.61 10.58 24.31
N LYS A 283 -3.84 10.77 23.81
CA LYS A 283 -4.23 10.90 22.38
C LYS A 283 -3.54 12.10 21.69
N SER A 284 -2.22 12.19 21.83
CA SER A 284 -1.39 13.29 21.42
C SER A 284 -0.57 12.80 20.23
N PRO A 285 -0.46 13.62 19.18
CA PRO A 285 0.12 13.24 17.89
C PRO A 285 1.65 13.12 17.96
N TYR A 286 2.12 11.99 18.48
CA TYR A 286 3.54 11.60 18.49
C TYR A 286 3.90 10.79 17.24
N THR A 287 5.19 10.79 16.91
CA THR A 287 5.75 9.98 15.82
C THR A 287 6.77 8.96 16.33
N THR A 288 6.69 7.74 15.80
CA THR A 288 7.64 6.66 16.06
C THR A 288 8.57 6.52 14.86
N PRO A 289 9.91 6.55 15.04
CA PRO A 289 10.84 6.26 13.98
C PRO A 289 10.80 4.75 13.65
N ILE A 290 10.61 4.43 12.38
CA ILE A 290 10.61 3.08 11.83
C ILE A 290 11.73 3.00 10.82
N VAL A 291 12.65 2.07 11.03
CA VAL A 291 13.66 1.76 10.03
C VAL A 291 13.04 0.89 8.94
N TYR A 292 13.23 1.30 7.70
CA TYR A 292 12.84 0.55 6.52
C TYR A 292 14.08 0.15 5.73
N TYR A 293 14.20 -1.14 5.44
CA TYR A 293 15.26 -1.71 4.63
C TYR A 293 14.64 -2.23 3.33
N GLY A 294 15.01 -1.67 2.19
CA GLY A 294 14.79 -2.41 0.94
C GLY A 294 15.89 -3.46 0.72
N ASN A 295 15.81 -4.17 -0.41
CA ASN A 295 16.66 -5.30 -0.80
C ASN A 295 18.21 -5.10 -0.73
N ASN A 296 18.73 -3.87 -0.79
CA ASN A 296 20.17 -3.53 -0.91
C ASN A 296 20.85 -3.12 0.41
N SER A 297 20.29 -3.47 1.58
CA SER A 297 20.88 -3.19 2.93
C SER A 297 21.02 -1.72 3.35
N GLN A 298 20.86 -0.75 2.45
CA GLN A 298 20.65 0.65 2.84
C GLN A 298 19.28 0.79 3.52
N HIS A 299 19.18 1.69 4.50
CA HIS A 299 17.93 1.94 5.21
C HIS A 299 17.53 3.41 5.13
N SER A 300 16.23 3.65 5.22
CA SER A 300 15.63 4.95 5.51
C SER A 300 14.89 4.87 6.84
N VAL A 301 14.76 6.00 7.53
CA VAL A 301 13.93 6.08 8.74
C VAL A 301 12.65 6.82 8.39
N GLY A 302 11.55 6.09 8.31
CA GLY A 302 10.21 6.68 8.21
C GLY A 302 9.71 7.07 9.60
N TYR A 303 8.96 8.16 9.70
CA TYR A 303 8.23 8.55 10.90
C TYR A 303 6.77 8.15 10.75
N TRP A 304 6.28 7.36 11.69
CA TRP A 304 4.93 6.83 11.69
C TRP A 304 4.13 7.38 12.86
N ASN A 305 2.81 7.38 12.74
CA ASN A 305 1.90 7.70 13.83
C ASN A 305 2.10 6.71 14.99
N SER A 306 2.55 7.19 16.15
CA SER A 306 2.86 6.32 17.29
C SER A 306 1.65 5.54 17.78
N TYR A 307 0.48 6.18 17.86
CA TYR A 307 -0.75 5.51 18.26
C TYR A 307 -1.03 4.26 17.40
N PHE A 308 -0.93 4.41 16.08
CA PHE A 308 -1.14 3.32 15.14
C PHE A 308 -0.11 2.20 15.29
N VAL A 309 1.18 2.56 15.35
CA VAL A 309 2.29 1.60 15.48
C VAL A 309 2.18 0.80 16.77
N ASP A 310 1.94 1.46 17.90
CA ASP A 310 1.84 0.83 19.22
C ASP A 310 0.67 -0.14 19.27
N ASN A 311 -0.48 0.26 18.74
CA ASN A 311 -1.64 -0.62 18.66
C ASN A 311 -1.38 -1.81 17.74
N MET A 312 -0.81 -1.61 16.55
CA MET A 312 -0.44 -2.71 15.66
C MET A 312 0.50 -3.71 16.34
N TYR A 313 1.55 -3.21 17.01
CA TYR A 313 2.52 -4.01 17.74
C TYR A 313 1.86 -4.88 18.82
N ASN A 314 0.96 -4.32 19.62
CA ASN A 314 0.27 -5.04 20.69
C ASN A 314 -0.84 -5.98 20.17
N LEU A 315 -1.66 -5.50 19.21
CA LEU A 315 -2.79 -6.25 18.66
C LEU A 315 -2.36 -7.47 17.85
N LEU A 316 -1.11 -7.49 17.37
CA LEU A 316 -0.52 -8.61 16.64
C LEU A 316 0.53 -9.37 17.47
N ASN A 317 0.58 -9.18 18.79
CA ASN A 317 1.50 -9.90 19.69
C ASN A 317 2.99 -9.77 19.34
N TYR A 318 3.42 -8.68 18.69
CA TYR A 318 4.85 -8.41 18.46
C TYR A 318 5.60 -8.06 19.76
N ASP A 319 4.88 -7.89 20.87
CA ASP A 319 5.39 -7.84 22.23
C ASP A 319 5.72 -9.23 22.82
N SER A 320 5.36 -10.32 22.12
CA SER A 320 5.63 -11.68 22.57
C SER A 320 7.09 -12.08 22.37
N ARG A 321 7.71 -12.52 23.47
CA ARG A 321 9.10 -13.02 23.55
C ARG A 321 9.21 -14.53 23.54
N VAL A 322 8.08 -15.21 23.44
CA VAL A 322 8.04 -16.66 23.50
C VAL A 322 8.57 -17.22 22.19
N VAL A 323 9.56 -18.11 22.30
CA VAL A 323 10.06 -18.93 21.19
C VAL A 323 9.33 -20.27 21.24
N PHE A 324 8.88 -20.77 20.10
CA PHE A 324 7.94 -21.89 20.02
C PHE A 324 8.44 -23.17 20.71
N ASN A 325 9.72 -23.52 20.55
CA ASN A 325 10.33 -24.71 21.15
C ASN A 325 10.47 -24.64 22.68
N THR A 326 10.33 -23.45 23.28
CA THR A 326 10.34 -23.27 24.74
C THR A 326 9.00 -23.62 25.37
N ILE A 327 7.97 -23.90 24.55
CA ILE A 327 6.63 -24.15 25.03
C ILE A 327 6.40 -25.66 25.19
N PRO A 328 6.19 -26.17 26.41
CA PRO A 328 6.18 -27.62 26.67
C PRO A 328 5.15 -28.42 25.87
N ASN A 329 4.02 -27.81 25.49
CA ASN A 329 2.96 -28.48 24.73
C ASN A 329 3.04 -28.26 23.21
N ALA A 330 3.94 -27.41 22.71
CA ALA A 330 3.98 -27.05 21.29
C ALA A 330 4.27 -28.26 20.38
N ILE A 331 5.06 -29.23 20.84
CA ILE A 331 5.36 -30.47 20.10
C ILE A 331 4.13 -31.32 19.74
N LYS A 332 3.02 -31.15 20.48
CA LYS A 332 1.75 -31.85 20.22
C LYS A 332 0.98 -31.26 19.04
N TYR A 333 1.30 -30.03 18.65
CA TYR A 333 0.60 -29.28 17.59
C TYR A 333 1.44 -29.22 16.31
N VAL A 334 2.73 -28.99 16.46
CA VAL A 334 3.71 -29.01 15.36
C VAL A 334 4.90 -29.84 15.83
N ASP A 335 5.23 -30.90 15.10
CA ASP A 335 6.46 -31.67 15.34
C ASP A 335 7.67 -30.85 14.87
N TYR A 336 8.11 -29.89 15.68
CA TYR A 336 9.20 -28.97 15.34
C TYR A 336 10.51 -29.69 14.99
N ARG A 337 10.66 -30.98 15.38
CA ARG A 337 11.78 -31.84 14.98
C ARG A 337 11.81 -32.10 13.47
N LYS A 338 10.68 -31.99 12.77
CA LYS A 338 10.58 -32.05 11.30
C LYS A 338 10.95 -30.72 10.64
N TYR A 339 11.02 -29.65 11.42
CA TYR A 339 11.24 -28.27 10.97
C TYR A 339 12.37 -27.61 11.80
N PRO A 340 13.53 -28.29 12.00
CA PRO A 340 14.53 -27.82 12.95
C PRO A 340 15.05 -26.43 12.60
N ASP A 341 15.12 -26.06 11.32
CA ASP A 341 15.72 -24.81 10.84
C ASP A 341 14.75 -23.62 10.79
N TYR A 342 13.53 -23.77 11.34
CA TYR A 342 12.50 -22.76 11.20
C TYR A 342 12.63 -21.61 12.19
N ALA A 343 12.24 -20.41 11.74
CA ALA A 343 12.30 -19.16 12.47
C ALA A 343 11.71 -19.28 13.88
N PHE A 344 10.52 -19.89 13.97
CA PHE A 344 9.76 -19.98 15.22
C PHE A 344 10.48 -20.78 16.31
N ASN A 345 11.45 -21.64 15.96
CA ASN A 345 12.26 -22.39 16.93
C ASN A 345 13.35 -21.55 17.59
N TYR A 346 13.73 -20.42 16.99
CA TYR A 346 14.88 -19.64 17.46
C TYR A 346 14.51 -18.19 17.76
N LEU A 347 13.49 -17.66 17.11
CA LEU A 347 13.14 -16.25 17.12
C LEU A 347 11.74 -16.07 17.68
N SER A 348 11.61 -15.10 18.57
CA SER A 348 10.30 -14.60 19.00
C SER A 348 9.74 -13.62 17.96
N LEU A 349 8.43 -13.34 18.01
CA LEU A 349 7.85 -12.24 17.22
C LEU A 349 8.51 -10.90 17.56
N ASN A 350 8.86 -10.71 18.83
CA ASN A 350 9.56 -9.52 19.26
C ASN A 350 10.96 -9.39 18.64
N ASP A 351 11.72 -10.48 18.57
CA ASP A 351 13.06 -10.50 17.94
C ASP A 351 12.95 -10.06 16.47
N ILE A 352 11.96 -10.59 15.76
CA ILE A 352 11.71 -10.29 14.34
C ILE A 352 11.32 -8.82 14.17
N TYR A 353 10.40 -8.31 14.99
CA TYR A 353 9.95 -6.93 14.91
C TYR A 353 11.08 -5.92 15.18
N VAL A 354 11.84 -6.13 16.26
CA VAL A 354 12.95 -5.25 16.65
C VAL A 354 14.03 -5.26 15.59
N TYR A 355 14.37 -6.43 15.05
CA TYR A 355 15.37 -6.55 14.00
C TYR A 355 15.00 -5.78 12.73
N ALA A 356 13.71 -5.80 12.37
CA ALA A 356 13.21 -5.18 11.16
C ALA A 356 12.94 -3.67 11.28
N ASN A 357 12.55 -3.19 12.46
CA ASN A 357 12.05 -1.81 12.63
C ASN A 357 12.97 -0.89 13.43
N SER A 358 14.05 -1.40 14.02
CA SER A 358 15.03 -0.63 14.81
C SER A 358 16.40 -0.60 14.13
N ASP A 359 17.28 0.30 14.56
CA ASP A 359 18.72 0.28 14.24
C ASP A 359 19.57 0.50 15.50
N LYS A 360 20.89 0.41 15.33
CA LYS A 360 21.86 0.64 16.41
C LYS A 360 21.80 2.05 17.01
N LYS A 361 21.43 3.07 16.22
CA LYS A 361 21.34 4.46 16.70
C LYS A 361 20.09 4.70 17.56
N ASN A 362 19.03 3.93 17.29
CA ASN A 362 17.74 4.02 17.96
C ASN A 362 17.55 2.93 19.04
N SER A 363 18.55 2.07 19.26
CA SER A 363 18.56 1.02 20.30
C SER A 363 19.47 1.44 21.45
N LEU A 364 18.94 1.52 22.67
CA LEU A 364 19.66 2.10 23.81
C LEU A 364 20.64 1.15 24.54
N ASP A 365 20.62 -0.17 24.30
CA ASP A 365 21.30 -1.12 25.21
C ASP A 365 22.03 -2.30 24.52
N GLY A 366 22.54 -2.11 23.30
CA GLY A 366 23.26 -3.16 22.56
C GLY A 366 22.40 -4.39 22.19
N HIS A 367 21.10 -4.37 22.50
CA HIS A 367 20.15 -5.43 22.18
C HIS A 367 19.99 -5.63 20.67
N TYR A 368 19.98 -4.54 19.90
CA TYR A 368 20.02 -4.65 18.44
C TYR A 368 21.29 -5.37 17.98
N ASP A 369 22.44 -5.13 18.60
CA ASP A 369 23.67 -5.84 18.29
C ASP A 369 23.52 -7.35 18.62
N ARG A 370 22.97 -7.71 19.80
CA ARG A 370 22.69 -9.11 20.17
C ARG A 370 21.73 -9.82 19.21
N ILE A 371 20.63 -9.16 18.85
CA ILE A 371 19.66 -9.70 17.88
C ILE A 371 20.30 -9.81 16.50
N SER A 372 21.03 -8.80 16.05
CA SER A 372 21.73 -8.81 14.77
C SER A 372 22.75 -9.94 14.71
N GLU A 373 23.54 -10.15 15.76
CA GLU A 373 24.46 -11.29 15.91
C GLU A 373 23.72 -12.62 15.83
N LYS A 374 22.58 -12.75 16.55
CA LYS A 374 21.72 -13.93 16.49
C LYS A 374 21.24 -14.20 15.05
N PHE A 375 20.72 -13.20 14.35
CA PHE A 375 20.30 -13.34 12.95
C PHE A 375 21.46 -13.67 12.00
N ASN A 376 22.62 -13.04 12.18
CA ASN A 376 23.82 -13.31 11.39
C ASN A 376 24.34 -14.74 11.60
N SER A 377 24.18 -15.29 12.81
CA SER A 377 24.56 -16.67 13.13
C SER A 377 23.67 -17.72 12.43
N LEU A 378 22.40 -17.38 12.17
CA LEU A 378 21.43 -18.29 11.56
C LEU A 378 21.62 -18.46 10.03
N LYS A 379 22.41 -17.59 9.37
CA LYS A 379 22.62 -17.51 7.90
C LYS A 379 21.33 -17.36 7.06
N ASN A 380 20.45 -18.36 7.05
CA ASN A 380 19.13 -18.34 6.43
C ASN A 380 18.08 -18.77 7.46
N VAL A 381 16.98 -18.02 7.55
CA VAL A 381 15.88 -18.31 8.47
C VAL A 381 14.69 -18.83 7.68
N VAL A 382 14.29 -20.08 7.89
CA VAL A 382 13.18 -20.68 7.16
C VAL A 382 11.86 -20.34 7.85
N PHE A 383 10.90 -19.73 7.16
CA PHE A 383 9.56 -19.49 7.74
C PHE A 383 8.54 -20.52 7.24
N THR A 384 8.80 -21.16 6.11
CA THR A 384 7.80 -21.94 5.38
C THR A 384 8.40 -23.23 4.81
N SER A 385 7.55 -24.25 4.64
CA SER A 385 7.88 -25.56 4.04
C SER A 385 7.65 -25.61 2.54
N TYR A 386 8.23 -24.67 1.77
CA TYR A 386 8.24 -24.76 0.29
C TYR A 386 9.14 -25.91 -0.22
N ASN A 387 8.90 -27.14 0.25
CA ASN A 387 9.57 -28.35 -0.25
C ASN A 387 9.04 -28.79 -1.62
N ALA A 388 7.94 -28.21 -2.10
CA ALA A 388 7.23 -28.65 -3.30
C ALA A 388 7.90 -28.30 -4.64
N PHE A 389 8.79 -27.29 -4.66
CA PHE A 389 9.29 -26.70 -5.91
C PHE A 389 10.81 -26.60 -5.98
N GLY A 390 11.48 -27.71 -5.64
CA GLY A 390 12.83 -28.01 -6.13
C GLY A 390 14.02 -27.36 -5.42
N ASP A 391 13.82 -26.31 -4.62
CA ASP A 391 14.90 -25.70 -3.84
C ASP A 391 14.60 -25.86 -2.35
N LYS A 392 15.08 -26.97 -1.76
CA LYS A 392 14.89 -27.31 -0.32
C LYS A 392 15.46 -26.27 0.67
N ASN A 393 16.02 -25.15 0.20
CA ASN A 393 17.00 -24.33 0.95
C ASN A 393 16.97 -22.81 0.68
N LYS A 394 15.82 -22.16 0.51
CA LYS A 394 15.81 -20.68 0.56
C LYS A 394 14.88 -20.17 1.64
N GLY A 395 15.32 -20.35 2.89
CA GLY A 395 14.88 -19.50 3.97
C GLY A 395 15.17 -18.02 3.66
N TYR A 396 14.52 -17.12 4.36
CA TYR A 396 14.75 -15.70 4.23
C TYR A 396 16.13 -15.35 4.80
N THR A 397 16.90 -14.58 4.04
CA THR A 397 18.10 -13.92 4.55
C THR A 397 17.71 -12.90 5.63
N PRO A 398 18.62 -12.53 6.55
CA PRO A 398 18.35 -11.48 7.53
C PRO A 398 17.86 -10.17 6.88
N ASN A 399 18.41 -9.78 5.72
CA ASN A 399 17.96 -8.59 4.99
C ASN A 399 16.50 -8.72 4.51
N GLN A 400 16.07 -9.89 4.06
CA GLN A 400 14.68 -10.11 3.69
C GLN A 400 13.75 -10.02 4.90
N ILE A 401 14.17 -10.47 6.08
CA ILE A 401 13.38 -10.30 7.31
C ILE A 401 13.18 -8.82 7.64
N LYS A 402 14.24 -8.03 7.51
CA LYS A 402 14.15 -6.58 7.69
C LYS A 402 13.16 -5.92 6.75
N TYR A 403 13.12 -6.35 5.49
CA TYR A 403 12.14 -5.87 4.53
C TYR A 403 10.72 -6.30 4.89
N TYR A 404 10.45 -7.62 4.92
CA TYR A 404 9.09 -8.15 5.08
C TYR A 404 8.43 -7.81 6.41
N TYR A 405 9.21 -7.67 7.49
CA TYR A 405 8.71 -7.34 8.82
C TYR A 405 8.90 -5.87 9.21
N SER A 406 9.28 -5.00 8.27
CA SER A 406 9.16 -3.55 8.47
C SER A 406 7.69 -3.15 8.61
N MET A 407 7.38 -2.09 9.36
CA MET A 407 6.00 -1.57 9.48
C MET A 407 5.42 -1.22 8.11
N THR A 408 6.26 -0.73 7.19
CA THR A 408 5.88 -0.43 5.80
C THR A 408 5.28 -1.64 5.10
N GLU A 409 5.86 -2.83 5.24
CA GLU A 409 5.37 -4.06 4.60
C GLU A 409 4.36 -4.84 5.49
N LEU A 410 4.46 -4.69 6.81
CA LEU A 410 3.54 -5.31 7.76
C LEU A 410 2.11 -4.81 7.58
N VAL A 411 1.92 -3.51 7.41
CA VAL A 411 0.57 -2.92 7.37
C VAL A 411 -0.26 -3.48 6.20
N PRO A 412 0.21 -3.44 4.94
CA PRO A 412 -0.49 -4.08 3.82
C PRO A 412 -0.75 -5.57 4.02
N ARG A 413 0.25 -6.29 4.52
CA ARG A 413 0.17 -7.74 4.73
C ARG A 413 -0.89 -8.12 5.75
N GLU A 414 -0.84 -7.52 6.94
CA GLU A 414 -1.75 -7.83 8.04
C GLU A 414 -3.18 -7.39 7.72
N TRP A 415 -3.34 -6.26 7.03
CA TRP A 415 -4.64 -5.84 6.56
C TRP A 415 -5.21 -6.75 5.47
N SER A 416 -4.40 -7.17 4.49
CA SER A 416 -4.82 -8.11 3.44
C SER A 416 -5.26 -9.46 4.02
N LYS A 417 -4.56 -9.97 5.04
CA LYS A 417 -5.00 -11.16 5.79
C LYS A 417 -6.37 -10.96 6.44
N PHE A 418 -6.63 -9.75 6.94
CA PHE A 418 -7.86 -9.43 7.66
C PHE A 418 -9.06 -9.18 6.74
N THR A 419 -8.90 -8.47 5.62
CA THR A 419 -10.02 -7.99 4.79
C THR A 419 -10.13 -8.64 3.41
N LEU A 420 -9.04 -9.17 2.84
CA LEU A 420 -9.10 -9.63 1.46
C LEU A 420 -9.94 -10.90 1.35
N GLN A 421 -11.08 -10.77 0.68
CA GLN A 421 -11.92 -11.91 0.33
C GLN A 421 -11.40 -12.57 -0.94
N SER A 422 -10.94 -13.81 -0.81
CA SER A 422 -10.52 -14.59 -1.96
C SER A 422 -11.72 -15.04 -2.79
N GLY A 423 -11.58 -14.99 -4.12
CA GLY A 423 -12.55 -15.60 -5.04
C GLY A 423 -12.41 -17.12 -5.18
N PHE A 424 -11.47 -17.75 -4.48
CA PHE A 424 -11.20 -19.18 -4.59
C PHE A 424 -11.91 -20.00 -3.51
N ASN A 425 -12.48 -21.13 -3.92
CA ASN A 425 -12.93 -22.16 -2.98
C ASN A 425 -11.74 -23.01 -2.55
N ASN A 426 -11.19 -22.67 -1.40
CA ASN A 426 -10.01 -23.33 -0.85
C ASN A 426 -10.24 -24.77 -0.40
N GLN A 427 -11.49 -25.19 -0.23
CA GLN A 427 -11.84 -26.53 0.25
C GLN A 427 -11.92 -27.57 -0.87
N GLN A 428 -11.82 -27.15 -2.13
CA GLN A 428 -11.94 -28.04 -3.28
C GLN A 428 -10.64 -28.05 -4.12
N PRO A 429 -10.21 -29.22 -4.64
CA PRO A 429 -9.16 -29.26 -5.64
C PRO A 429 -9.54 -28.43 -6.88
N VAL A 430 -8.57 -27.77 -7.49
CA VAL A 430 -8.73 -27.07 -8.77
C VAL A 430 -8.11 -27.91 -9.88
N SER A 431 -8.90 -28.21 -10.91
CA SER A 431 -8.41 -28.95 -12.08
C SER A 431 -7.54 -28.07 -12.98
N PHE A 432 -6.50 -28.68 -13.55
CA PHE A 432 -5.71 -28.05 -14.60
C PHE A 432 -6.53 -27.88 -15.88
N LYS A 433 -6.66 -26.62 -16.34
CA LYS A 433 -7.27 -26.24 -17.61
C LYS A 433 -6.21 -26.25 -18.72
N LYS A 434 -6.61 -26.57 -19.95
CA LYS A 434 -5.74 -26.39 -21.12
C LYS A 434 -5.59 -24.89 -21.38
N ALA A 435 -4.35 -24.43 -21.54
CA ALA A 435 -4.10 -23.06 -21.96
C ALA A 435 -4.63 -22.85 -23.38
N GLU A 436 -5.16 -21.66 -23.65
CA GLU A 436 -5.53 -21.28 -25.02
C GLU A 436 -4.25 -21.29 -25.89
N ASN A 437 -4.35 -21.91 -27.07
CA ASN A 437 -3.31 -21.92 -28.10
C ASN A 437 -1.90 -22.36 -27.65
N SER A 438 -1.77 -23.12 -26.55
CA SER A 438 -0.51 -23.77 -26.17
C SER A 438 -0.72 -25.18 -25.61
N ASN A 439 0.36 -25.95 -25.53
CA ASN A 439 0.36 -27.28 -24.89
C ASN A 439 0.42 -27.20 -23.36
N ASN A 440 0.54 -26.00 -22.80
CA ASN A 440 0.57 -25.81 -21.37
C ASN A 440 -0.81 -26.12 -20.78
N ARG A 441 -0.81 -26.63 -19.54
CA ARG A 441 -2.00 -26.65 -18.70
C ARG A 441 -1.75 -25.73 -17.53
N TRP A 442 -2.77 -25.02 -17.06
CA TRP A 442 -2.65 -24.17 -15.90
C TRP A 442 -3.77 -24.41 -14.90
N ALA A 443 -3.48 -24.21 -13.63
CA ALA A 443 -4.46 -24.23 -12.55
C ALA A 443 -4.22 -23.00 -11.68
N LEU A 444 -5.29 -22.36 -11.24
CA LEU A 444 -5.22 -21.19 -10.39
C LEU A 444 -5.98 -21.45 -9.10
N SER A 445 -5.29 -21.39 -7.97
CA SER A 445 -5.88 -21.51 -6.64
C SER A 445 -5.51 -20.30 -5.79
N TRP A 446 -6.00 -20.25 -4.56
CA TRP A 446 -5.62 -19.22 -3.59
C TRP A 446 -4.10 -19.16 -3.35
N SER A 447 -3.43 -20.31 -3.42
CA SER A 447 -1.97 -20.40 -3.26
C SER A 447 -1.21 -19.70 -4.39
N GLY A 448 -1.79 -19.62 -5.60
CA GLY A 448 -1.15 -19.02 -6.76
C GLY A 448 -1.43 -19.76 -8.06
N LEU A 449 -0.63 -19.40 -9.08
CA LEU A 449 -0.71 -19.97 -10.42
C LEU A 449 0.24 -21.16 -10.55
N TYR A 450 -0.29 -22.25 -11.09
CA TYR A 450 0.46 -23.45 -11.44
C TYR A 450 0.43 -23.61 -12.96
N ILE A 451 1.59 -23.80 -13.60
CA ILE A 451 1.69 -24.03 -15.04
C ILE A 451 2.44 -25.34 -15.27
N ASN A 452 1.74 -26.33 -15.82
CA ASN A 452 2.32 -27.59 -16.26
C ASN A 452 2.66 -27.47 -17.76
N THR A 453 3.94 -27.44 -18.09
CA THR A 453 4.43 -27.36 -19.48
C THR A 453 4.62 -28.73 -20.14
N GLY A 454 4.23 -29.81 -19.46
CA GLY A 454 4.48 -31.21 -19.85
C GLY A 454 5.81 -31.74 -19.27
N ASN A 455 6.85 -30.91 -19.22
CA ASN A 455 8.18 -31.30 -18.71
C ASN A 455 8.44 -30.77 -17.29
N GLN A 456 7.82 -29.66 -16.93
CA GLN A 456 7.99 -29.01 -15.63
C GLN A 456 6.67 -28.44 -15.13
N LEU A 457 6.58 -28.33 -13.81
CA LEU A 457 5.51 -27.62 -13.13
C LEU A 457 6.10 -26.34 -12.56
N LEU A 458 5.69 -25.21 -13.11
CA LEU A 458 6.02 -23.87 -12.60
C LEU A 458 4.97 -23.45 -11.59
N PHE A 459 5.40 -22.79 -10.52
CA PHE A 459 4.50 -22.24 -9.50
C PHE A 459 4.85 -20.79 -9.21
N TYR A 460 3.84 -19.94 -9.30
CA TYR A 460 3.92 -18.52 -8.98
C TYR A 460 2.99 -18.24 -7.80
N PRO A 461 3.52 -18.10 -6.57
CA PRO A 461 2.68 -17.89 -5.40
C PRO A 461 1.88 -16.59 -5.53
N SER A 462 0.64 -16.58 -5.06
CA SER A 462 -0.09 -15.33 -4.87
C SER A 462 0.57 -14.53 -3.75
N SER A 463 0.52 -13.19 -3.81
CA SER A 463 1.13 -12.33 -2.78
C SER A 463 0.53 -12.60 -1.40
N VAL A 464 -0.76 -12.91 -1.35
CA VAL A 464 -1.45 -13.28 -0.11
C VAL A 464 -0.97 -14.63 0.41
N ALA A 465 -0.83 -15.65 -0.44
CA ALA A 465 -0.31 -16.94 0.01
C ALA A 465 1.12 -16.80 0.55
N ASP A 466 1.98 -16.04 -0.13
CA ASP A 466 3.33 -15.73 0.36
C ASP A 466 3.28 -15.04 1.73
N ASP A 467 2.33 -14.14 1.97
CA ASP A 467 2.16 -13.45 3.25
C ASP A 467 1.63 -14.31 4.39
N TRP A 468 0.69 -15.20 4.10
CA TRP A 468 0.16 -16.15 5.07
C TRP A 468 1.21 -17.20 5.46
N THR A 469 2.07 -17.63 4.53
CA THR A 469 3.11 -18.63 4.85
C THR A 469 4.14 -18.17 5.88
N LYS A 470 4.23 -16.85 6.11
CA LYS A 470 5.08 -16.25 7.14
C LYS A 470 4.51 -16.47 8.57
N VAL A 471 3.24 -16.84 8.70
CA VAL A 471 2.51 -17.05 9.98
C VAL A 471 2.12 -18.51 10.18
N TYR A 472 1.81 -19.21 9.09
CA TYR A 472 1.31 -20.58 9.09
C TYR A 472 2.31 -21.53 8.45
N LEU A 473 2.46 -22.71 9.04
CA LEU A 473 3.01 -23.88 8.36
C LEU A 473 2.03 -24.37 7.31
N MET A 474 2.14 -23.78 6.13
CA MET A 474 1.28 -24.07 5.00
C MET A 474 1.90 -25.13 4.11
N ASP A 475 1.14 -26.18 3.85
CA ASP A 475 1.44 -27.14 2.81
C ASP A 475 0.77 -26.69 1.50
N ILE A 476 1.57 -26.09 0.62
CA ILE A 476 1.14 -25.62 -0.71
C ILE A 476 1.30 -26.73 -1.77
N SER A 477 1.72 -27.94 -1.35
CA SER A 477 2.34 -28.94 -2.22
C SER A 477 1.43 -30.03 -2.77
N VAL A 478 0.12 -30.04 -2.45
CA VAL A 478 -0.76 -31.09 -2.99
C VAL A 478 -0.98 -30.84 -4.48
N VAL A 479 -0.08 -31.31 -5.33
CA VAL A 479 -0.21 -31.25 -6.78
C VAL A 479 -0.19 -32.65 -7.33
N SER A 480 -1.24 -33.00 -8.06
CA SER A 480 -1.33 -34.21 -8.85
C SER A 480 -1.22 -33.86 -10.33
N LYS A 481 -1.16 -34.88 -11.20
CA LYS A 481 -1.14 -34.70 -12.66
C LYS A 481 -2.29 -33.82 -13.19
N ASP A 482 -3.47 -33.90 -12.55
CA ASP A 482 -4.70 -33.31 -13.06
C ASP A 482 -5.32 -32.23 -12.16
N HIS A 483 -4.88 -32.16 -10.90
CA HIS A 483 -5.44 -31.25 -9.91
C HIS A 483 -4.36 -30.65 -9.04
N VAL A 484 -4.56 -29.39 -8.66
CA VAL A 484 -3.93 -28.80 -7.47
C VAL A 484 -4.94 -28.91 -6.34
N GLY A 485 -4.54 -29.59 -5.26
CA GLY A 485 -5.39 -29.99 -4.15
C GLY A 485 -5.91 -28.80 -3.35
N PRO A 486 -6.94 -29.07 -2.52
CA PRO A 486 -7.53 -28.06 -1.68
C PRO A 486 -6.50 -27.55 -0.66
N TYR A 487 -6.53 -26.25 -0.44
CA TYR A 487 -5.78 -25.61 0.61
C TYR A 487 -6.43 -25.93 1.97
N THR A 488 -5.65 -26.50 2.89
CA THR A 488 -6.07 -26.66 4.29
C THR A 488 -5.00 -26.10 5.22
N ALA A 489 -5.12 -24.82 5.59
CA ALA A 489 -4.51 -24.35 6.82
C ALA A 489 -5.35 -24.90 7.98
N TYR A 490 -4.83 -25.95 8.63
CA TYR A 490 -5.43 -26.47 9.85
C TYR A 490 -5.10 -25.54 11.03
N HIS A 491 -5.98 -25.49 12.04
CA HIS A 491 -5.75 -24.65 13.24
C HIS A 491 -4.43 -24.97 13.98
N ASN A 492 -3.88 -26.17 13.82
CA ASN A 492 -2.59 -26.57 14.38
C ASN A 492 -1.37 -26.15 13.54
N SER A 493 -1.57 -25.42 12.44
CA SER A 493 -0.48 -24.92 11.58
C SER A 493 0.03 -23.52 11.98
N VAL A 494 -0.57 -22.85 12.96
CA VAL A 494 -0.12 -21.51 13.40
C VAL A 494 1.21 -21.62 14.15
N VAL A 495 2.28 -21.00 13.65
CA VAL A 495 3.60 -21.03 14.29
C VAL A 495 4.02 -19.71 14.92
N PHE A 496 3.39 -18.60 14.50
CA PHE A 496 3.50 -17.32 15.18
C PHE A 496 2.11 -16.78 15.54
N PRO A 497 1.90 -16.24 16.74
CA PRO A 497 0.58 -15.78 17.19
C PRO A 497 0.25 -14.35 16.72
N ASN A 498 0.71 -13.92 15.54
CA ASN A 498 0.43 -12.59 14.97
C ASN A 498 -0.88 -12.56 14.17
N ALA A 499 -1.96 -12.97 14.84
CA ALA A 499 -3.31 -13.02 14.30
C ALA A 499 -4.29 -12.24 15.19
N THR A 500 -5.36 -11.71 14.58
CA THR A 500 -6.41 -10.95 15.28
C THR A 500 -7.58 -11.84 15.70
N SER A 501 -7.83 -12.93 14.99
CA SER A 501 -9.01 -13.77 15.17
C SER A 501 -8.88 -14.75 16.34
N SER A 502 -9.97 -15.00 17.06
CA SER A 502 -10.00 -15.94 18.20
C SER A 502 -9.83 -17.41 17.80
N LEU A 503 -10.21 -17.78 16.57
CA LEU A 503 -10.10 -19.16 16.08
C LEU A 503 -8.63 -19.59 15.94
N GLU A 504 -7.79 -18.70 15.41
CA GLU A 504 -6.34 -18.93 15.25
C GLU A 504 -5.60 -18.90 16.61
N LEU A 505 -6.15 -18.15 17.56
CA LEU A 505 -5.62 -18.01 18.91
C LEU A 505 -6.02 -19.18 19.84
N SER A 506 -7.12 -19.88 19.60
CA SER A 506 -7.55 -21.04 20.40
C SER A 506 -6.52 -22.19 20.43
N ALA A 507 -5.75 -22.36 19.34
CA ALA A 507 -4.61 -23.28 19.28
C ALA A 507 -3.52 -22.85 20.29
N TRP A 508 -3.23 -21.54 20.35
CA TRP A 508 -2.28 -20.97 21.30
C TRP A 508 -2.76 -20.99 22.76
N GLN A 509 -4.06 -20.94 23.00
CA GLN A 509 -4.67 -21.04 24.33
C GLN A 509 -4.29 -22.36 25.04
N ASN A 510 -4.20 -23.46 24.28
CA ASN A 510 -3.76 -24.75 24.80
C ASN A 510 -2.23 -24.86 24.95
N ILE A 511 -1.49 -24.06 24.17
CA ILE A 511 -0.03 -23.98 24.17
C ILE A 511 0.45 -23.08 25.34
N TRP A 512 -0.23 -21.98 25.64
CA TRP A 512 0.11 -20.94 26.64
C TRP A 512 -0.73 -21.00 27.93
N ARG A 513 -0.82 -22.16 28.59
CA ARG A 513 -1.59 -22.32 29.86
C ARG A 513 -1.00 -21.53 31.07
N SER A 514 -0.61 -20.27 30.92
CA SER A 514 -0.32 -19.34 32.01
C SER A 514 -1.38 -18.22 32.07
N ASN A 515 -1.81 -17.87 33.29
CA ASN A 515 -2.84 -16.85 33.52
C ASN A 515 -2.44 -15.47 32.98
N GLU A 516 -1.15 -15.18 32.86
CA GLU A 516 -0.61 -13.90 32.39
C GLU A 516 -0.83 -13.65 30.90
N ASN A 517 -1.07 -14.66 30.07
CA ASN A 517 -1.19 -14.48 28.61
C ASN A 517 -2.61 -14.67 28.06
N ILE A 518 -3.61 -14.95 28.91
CA ILE A 518 -4.98 -15.28 28.48
C ILE A 518 -5.65 -14.15 27.68
N TYR A 519 -5.25 -12.90 27.90
CA TYR A 519 -5.77 -11.74 27.16
C TYR A 519 -5.26 -11.66 25.72
N LYS A 520 -4.07 -12.23 25.43
CA LYS A 520 -3.47 -12.29 24.09
C LYS A 520 -4.20 -13.27 23.17
N VAL A 521 -5.14 -14.03 23.72
CA VAL A 521 -5.87 -15.11 23.07
C VAL A 521 -7.36 -14.79 22.84
N LYS A 522 -7.76 -13.54 23.07
CA LYS A 522 -9.11 -13.04 22.79
C LYS A 522 -9.22 -12.58 21.33
N ASN A 523 -10.44 -12.59 20.78
CA ASN A 523 -10.71 -11.95 19.49
C ASN A 523 -10.38 -10.45 19.60
N ARG A 524 -9.57 -9.95 18.67
CA ARG A 524 -9.14 -8.54 18.59
C ARG A 524 -9.53 -7.90 17.27
N ASP A 525 -10.38 -8.53 16.47
CA ASP A 525 -10.78 -8.07 15.14
C ASP A 525 -11.38 -6.65 15.20
N ILE A 526 -12.24 -6.39 16.19
CA ILE A 526 -12.83 -5.07 16.42
C ILE A 526 -11.74 -4.03 16.73
N ALA A 527 -10.82 -4.32 17.65
CA ALA A 527 -9.76 -3.38 18.03
C ALA A 527 -8.73 -3.17 16.91
N PHE A 528 -8.43 -4.22 16.14
CA PHE A 528 -7.58 -4.14 14.95
C PHE A 528 -8.20 -3.23 13.90
N TYR A 529 -9.47 -3.43 13.59
CA TYR A 529 -10.17 -2.60 12.63
C TYR A 529 -10.34 -1.16 13.11
N ASP A 530 -10.66 -0.96 14.40
CA ASP A 530 -10.75 0.36 15.02
C ASP A 530 -9.43 1.15 14.94
N ASN A 531 -8.29 0.47 15.03
CA ASN A 531 -6.98 1.11 14.88
C ASN A 531 -6.82 1.77 13.50
N PHE A 532 -7.27 1.11 12.43
CA PHE A 532 -7.26 1.68 11.08
C PHE A 532 -8.27 2.84 10.95
N LEU A 533 -9.49 2.66 11.45
CA LEU A 533 -10.53 3.71 11.43
C LEU A 533 -10.11 4.97 12.19
N THR A 534 -9.58 4.79 13.39
CA THR A 534 -9.09 5.90 14.23
C THR A 534 -7.93 6.61 13.55
N THR A 535 -7.02 5.86 12.92
CA THR A 535 -5.86 6.44 12.20
C THR A 535 -6.28 7.18 10.95
N MET A 536 -7.21 6.66 10.15
CA MET A 536 -7.73 7.39 8.99
C MET A 536 -8.65 8.57 9.37
N GLY A 537 -8.98 8.73 10.65
CA GLY A 537 -9.87 9.79 11.12
C GLY A 537 -11.33 9.55 10.75
N TYR A 538 -11.76 8.29 10.71
CA TYR A 538 -13.14 7.92 10.41
C TYR A 538 -14.12 8.63 11.36
N GLY A 539 -15.19 9.19 10.79
CA GLY A 539 -16.17 9.99 11.53
C GLY A 539 -15.74 11.42 11.88
N LYS A 540 -14.53 11.84 11.51
CA LYS A 540 -14.07 13.23 11.69
C LYS A 540 -14.38 14.07 10.46
N THR A 541 -14.85 15.30 10.69
CA THR A 541 -15.24 16.25 9.65
C THR A 541 -14.10 16.44 8.66
N ILE A 542 -12.91 16.83 9.12
CA ILE A 542 -11.72 16.92 8.27
C ILE A 542 -10.73 15.87 8.77
N SER A 543 -10.60 14.77 8.02
CA SER A 543 -9.69 13.69 8.37
C SER A 543 -8.30 13.88 7.77
N GLN A 544 -8.18 14.46 6.57
CA GLN A 544 -6.89 14.73 5.94
C GLN A 544 -6.95 15.89 4.96
N ILE A 545 -5.78 16.52 4.73
CA ILE A 545 -5.56 17.50 3.67
C ILE A 545 -4.47 17.05 2.72
N MET A 546 -4.63 17.36 1.44
CA MET A 546 -3.67 16.95 0.40
C MET A 546 -3.46 18.08 -0.60
N TYR A 547 -2.21 18.29 -1.00
CA TYR A 547 -1.90 19.25 -2.06
C TYR A 547 -2.25 18.73 -3.46
N GLU A 548 -2.41 19.66 -4.40
CA GLU A 548 -2.54 19.39 -5.83
C GLU A 548 -1.22 18.79 -6.35
N ASN A 549 -1.25 17.50 -6.56
CA ASN A 549 -0.09 16.75 -6.99
C ASN A 549 0.01 16.80 -8.50
N ASN A 550 0.90 17.64 -9.03
CA ASN A 550 1.24 17.68 -10.45
C ASN A 550 2.67 17.19 -10.63
N THR A 551 2.79 15.98 -11.19
CA THR A 551 4.05 15.26 -11.35
C THR A 551 4.24 14.80 -12.77
N LYS A 552 5.48 14.81 -13.25
CA LYS A 552 5.85 14.27 -14.55
C LYS A 552 7.15 13.50 -14.45
N TRP A 553 7.26 12.37 -15.14
CA TRP A 553 8.54 11.66 -15.21
C TRP A 553 9.55 12.43 -16.07
N ILE A 554 10.72 12.72 -15.48
CA ILE A 554 11.87 13.30 -16.19
C ILE A 554 12.74 12.16 -16.74
N ASP A 555 13.06 11.20 -15.88
CA ASP A 555 13.93 10.05 -16.21
C ASP A 555 13.49 8.84 -15.39
N PHE A 556 12.87 7.86 -16.06
CA PHE A 556 12.41 6.62 -15.43
C PHE A 556 13.57 5.80 -14.85
N LYS A 557 14.70 5.71 -15.58
CA LYS A 557 15.86 4.90 -15.18
C LYS A 557 16.52 5.44 -13.92
N LYS A 558 16.50 6.76 -13.73
CA LYS A 558 17.03 7.42 -12.53
C LYS A 558 15.97 7.64 -11.45
N GLY A 559 14.72 7.28 -11.69
CA GLY A 559 13.63 7.53 -10.75
C GLY A 559 13.34 9.02 -10.54
N LEU A 560 13.63 9.88 -11.52
CA LEU A 560 13.49 11.34 -11.38
C LEU A 560 12.10 11.78 -11.83
N ILE A 561 11.40 12.43 -10.89
CA ILE A 561 10.04 12.95 -11.08
C ILE A 561 10.08 14.46 -10.83
N ASP A 562 9.61 15.22 -11.80
CA ASP A 562 9.35 16.64 -11.65
C ASP A 562 8.12 16.87 -10.78
N THR A 563 8.17 17.87 -9.90
CA THR A 563 7.05 18.29 -9.07
C THR A 563 6.85 19.78 -9.22
N SER A 564 5.64 20.21 -9.57
CA SER A 564 5.33 21.63 -9.67
C SER A 564 5.19 22.26 -8.28
N GLU A 565 6.14 23.11 -7.87
CA GLU A 565 6.09 23.75 -6.55
C GLU A 565 4.88 24.68 -6.38
N SER A 566 4.43 25.31 -7.47
CA SER A 566 3.32 26.26 -7.48
C SER A 566 1.95 25.62 -7.27
N THR A 567 1.88 24.31 -7.06
CA THR A 567 0.63 23.61 -6.75
C THR A 567 0.58 23.11 -5.30
N PHE A 568 1.63 23.31 -4.51
CA PHE A 568 1.69 22.82 -3.13
C PHE A 568 0.80 23.61 -2.16
N GLN A 569 0.51 24.87 -2.45
CA GLN A 569 -0.43 25.70 -1.68
C GLN A 569 -1.90 25.43 -2.02
N LYS A 570 -2.17 24.69 -3.10
CA LYS A 570 -3.52 24.32 -3.53
C LYS A 570 -3.93 23.03 -2.84
N ILE A 571 -4.87 23.12 -1.90
CA ILE A 571 -5.21 22.03 -0.98
C ILE A 571 -6.64 21.54 -1.19
N ARG A 572 -6.83 20.22 -1.16
CA ARG A 572 -8.13 19.58 -1.00
C ARG A 572 -8.28 19.05 0.42
N LEU A 573 -9.51 19.07 0.90
CA LEU A 573 -9.89 18.50 2.19
C LEU A 573 -10.67 17.21 1.95
N MET A 574 -10.50 16.25 2.84
CA MET A 574 -11.31 15.04 2.88
C MET A 574 -11.67 14.68 4.30
N GLY A 575 -12.75 13.93 4.45
CA GLY A 575 -13.21 13.48 5.76
C GLY A 575 -14.53 12.76 5.68
N TYR A 576 -15.27 12.82 6.79
CA TYR A 576 -16.48 12.06 7.02
C TYR A 576 -17.56 12.96 7.59
N LEU A 577 -18.74 12.89 6.99
CA LEU A 577 -19.90 13.66 7.43
C LEU A 577 -21.00 12.70 7.87
N PRO A 578 -21.76 13.02 8.93
CA PRO A 578 -22.97 12.28 9.26
C PRO A 578 -23.90 12.17 8.04
N SER A 579 -24.56 11.02 7.86
CA SER A 579 -25.44 10.80 6.71
C SER A 579 -26.58 11.82 6.58
N ASN A 580 -27.01 12.43 7.68
CA ASN A 580 -28.04 13.48 7.73
C ASN A 580 -27.47 14.91 7.64
N THR A 581 -26.19 15.10 7.29
CA THR A 581 -25.64 16.44 7.09
C THR A 581 -26.39 17.18 5.98
N LYS A 582 -26.68 18.46 6.22
CA LYS A 582 -27.22 19.40 5.23
C LYS A 582 -26.14 20.19 4.49
N TYR A 583 -24.91 20.16 4.99
CA TYR A 583 -23.83 20.99 4.45
C TYR A 583 -23.34 20.47 3.10
N GLU A 584 -23.10 21.39 2.16
CA GLU A 584 -22.64 21.10 0.80
C GLU A 584 -21.15 21.37 0.60
N GLY A 585 -20.48 22.04 1.53
CA GLY A 585 -19.07 22.37 1.39
C GLY A 585 -18.47 23.10 2.58
N PHE A 586 -17.28 23.65 2.37
CA PHE A 586 -16.66 24.62 3.26
C PHE A 586 -16.55 25.99 2.61
N VAL A 587 -16.57 27.03 3.45
CA VAL A 587 -16.29 28.41 3.08
C VAL A 587 -14.99 28.84 3.74
N PHE A 588 -14.10 29.44 2.96
CA PHE A 588 -12.86 30.06 3.41
C PHE A 588 -12.90 31.56 3.13
N GLU A 589 -12.56 32.38 4.11
CA GLU A 589 -12.40 33.82 3.94
C GLU A 589 -10.98 34.13 3.47
N ASN A 590 -10.85 34.87 2.36
CA ASN A 590 -9.58 35.33 1.83
C ASN A 590 -9.09 36.59 2.55
N LYS A 591 -7.80 36.89 2.37
CA LYS A 591 -7.17 38.12 2.90
C LYS A 591 -7.82 39.42 2.37
N ASP A 592 -8.44 39.37 1.19
CA ASP A 592 -9.18 40.47 0.58
C ASP A 592 -10.68 40.47 0.95
N GLN A 593 -11.08 39.64 1.92
CA GLN A 593 -12.46 39.44 2.39
C GLN A 593 -13.41 38.78 1.38
N THR A 594 -12.91 38.35 0.21
CA THR A 594 -13.68 37.46 -0.67
C THR A 594 -13.79 36.06 -0.08
N LYS A 595 -14.72 35.25 -0.58
CA LYS A 595 -14.95 33.88 -0.07
C LYS A 595 -14.60 32.86 -1.14
N GLN A 596 -13.85 31.83 -0.76
CA GLN A 596 -13.64 30.63 -1.58
C GLN A 596 -14.55 29.51 -1.10
N LEU A 597 -15.17 28.84 -2.06
CA LEU A 597 -16.02 27.69 -1.81
C LEU A 597 -15.27 26.39 -2.13
N ALA A 598 -15.38 25.41 -1.24
CA ALA A 598 -14.92 24.04 -1.46
C ALA A 598 -16.09 23.07 -1.33
N LYS A 599 -16.76 22.77 -2.45
CA LYS A 599 -17.92 21.89 -2.50
C LYS A 599 -17.52 20.44 -2.22
N PHE A 600 -18.36 19.72 -1.49
CA PHE A 600 -18.17 18.31 -1.20
C PHE A 600 -18.54 17.44 -2.39
N LYS A 601 -17.57 16.66 -2.87
CA LYS A 601 -17.84 15.43 -3.62
C LYS A 601 -18.05 14.31 -2.60
N ILE A 602 -19.32 14.08 -2.26
CA ILE A 602 -19.70 13.00 -1.35
C ILE A 602 -19.46 11.66 -2.05
N SER A 603 -18.64 10.81 -1.43
CA SER A 603 -18.63 9.41 -1.80
C SER A 603 -19.97 8.80 -1.41
N PRO A 604 -20.64 8.11 -2.33
CA PRO A 604 -21.89 7.46 -2.00
C PRO A 604 -21.74 6.32 -0.97
N PHE A 605 -20.51 5.98 -0.57
CA PHE A 605 -20.24 4.78 0.22
C PHE A 605 -19.22 4.94 1.33
N ASN A 606 -19.34 3.96 2.22
CA ASN A 606 -18.31 3.57 3.13
C ASN A 606 -17.66 2.26 2.63
N ASP A 607 -16.83 2.40 1.60
CA ASP A 607 -16.16 1.27 0.93
C ASP A 607 -15.13 0.56 1.81
N PHE A 608 -14.94 1.02 3.04
CA PHE A 608 -14.09 0.39 4.04
C PHE A 608 -14.78 -0.86 4.65
N PHE A 609 -16.10 -0.80 4.91
CA PHE A 609 -16.87 -1.88 5.55
C PHE A 609 -17.56 -2.78 4.52
N LYS A 610 -16.78 -3.65 3.86
CA LYS A 610 -17.28 -4.58 2.83
C LYS A 610 -17.35 -6.03 3.34
N GLY A 611 -18.15 -6.84 2.64
CA GLY A 611 -18.20 -8.28 2.85
C GLY A 611 -18.66 -8.70 4.25
N ASP A 612 -17.98 -9.68 4.83
CA ASP A 612 -18.23 -10.20 6.17
C ASP A 612 -17.95 -9.17 7.29
N LYS A 613 -17.16 -8.13 6.98
CA LYS A 613 -16.81 -7.06 7.91
C LYS A 613 -17.86 -5.95 8.00
N ALA A 614 -18.87 -5.94 7.13
CA ALA A 614 -19.97 -4.96 7.20
C ALA A 614 -20.67 -4.96 8.56
N SER A 615 -20.74 -6.11 9.23
CA SER A 615 -21.32 -6.24 10.57
C SER A 615 -20.55 -5.46 11.66
N LEU A 616 -19.24 -5.22 11.45
CA LEU A 616 -18.40 -4.48 12.40
C LEU A 616 -18.72 -2.98 12.41
N GLU A 617 -19.27 -2.44 11.32
CA GLU A 617 -19.62 -1.01 11.24
C GLU A 617 -20.54 -0.61 12.37
N LYS A 618 -21.64 -1.35 12.57
CA LYS A 618 -22.62 -1.04 13.60
C LYS A 618 -22.00 -0.98 15.00
N VAL A 619 -21.03 -1.86 15.27
CA VAL A 619 -20.35 -1.93 16.57
C VAL A 619 -19.38 -0.76 16.73
N LEU A 620 -18.58 -0.48 15.71
CA LEU A 620 -17.52 0.54 15.76
C LEU A 620 -18.05 1.97 15.68
N THR A 621 -19.16 2.17 14.99
CA THR A 621 -19.77 3.50 14.84
C THR A 621 -20.88 3.78 15.84
N ASN A 622 -21.16 2.85 16.76
CA ASN A 622 -22.35 2.87 17.63
C ASN A 622 -23.65 3.11 16.84
N GLY A 623 -23.72 2.58 15.62
CA GLY A 623 -24.85 2.77 14.72
C GLY A 623 -24.93 4.17 14.09
N MET A 624 -23.89 5.01 14.12
CA MET A 624 -23.83 6.21 13.29
C MET A 624 -23.31 5.87 11.89
N ALA A 625 -24.02 6.33 10.85
CA ALA A 625 -23.56 6.19 9.47
C ALA A 625 -22.84 7.49 9.04
N PHE A 626 -21.67 7.32 8.43
CA PHE A 626 -20.90 8.42 7.86
C PHE A 626 -20.75 8.25 6.36
N ARG A 627 -20.78 9.36 5.64
CA ARG A 627 -20.44 9.46 4.22
C ARG A 627 -19.05 10.07 4.11
N SER A 628 -18.16 9.42 3.39
CA SER A 628 -16.86 10.01 3.10
C SER A 628 -17.00 11.10 2.04
N TYR A 629 -16.11 12.09 2.04
CA TYR A 629 -16.08 13.12 1.01
C TYR A 629 -14.66 13.55 0.69
N ILE A 630 -14.50 14.16 -0.48
CA ILE A 630 -13.36 15.00 -0.84
C ILE A 630 -13.88 16.32 -1.41
N THR A 631 -13.18 17.44 -1.23
CA THR A 631 -13.57 18.69 -1.88
C THR A 631 -13.30 18.63 -3.39
N GLU A 632 -14.24 19.12 -4.19
CA GLU A 632 -14.12 19.16 -5.66
C GLU A 632 -13.02 20.11 -6.11
N GLN A 633 -12.99 21.30 -5.52
CA GLN A 633 -12.03 22.35 -5.82
C GLN A 633 -10.80 22.20 -4.91
N TYR A 634 -9.64 22.60 -5.44
CA TYR A 634 -8.49 22.95 -4.61
C TYR A 634 -8.65 24.39 -4.12
N VAL A 635 -8.40 24.59 -2.83
CA VAL A 635 -8.40 25.91 -2.19
C VAL A 635 -6.95 26.39 -2.11
N ASP A 636 -6.67 27.61 -2.54
CA ASP A 636 -5.33 28.18 -2.44
C ASP A 636 -5.11 28.75 -1.03
N PHE A 637 -4.37 28.04 -0.19
CA PHE A 637 -4.12 28.40 1.21
C PHE A 637 -3.21 29.62 1.38
N GLU A 638 -2.56 30.13 0.33
CA GLU A 638 -1.86 31.41 0.39
C GLU A 638 -2.79 32.61 0.23
N LEU A 639 -3.98 32.43 -0.38
CA LEU A 639 -4.99 33.47 -0.51
C LEU A 639 -5.91 33.56 0.73
N VAL A 640 -6.09 32.45 1.44
CA VAL A 640 -6.93 32.36 2.65
C VAL A 640 -6.37 33.19 3.81
N ASP A 641 -7.24 33.90 4.52
CA ASP A 641 -6.94 34.50 5.81
C ASP A 641 -6.89 33.41 6.89
N LYS A 642 -5.66 32.98 7.22
CA LYS A 642 -5.37 31.94 8.21
C LYS A 642 -5.80 32.32 9.64
N THR A 643 -6.15 33.59 9.89
CA THR A 643 -6.70 34.04 11.18
C THR A 643 -8.20 33.76 11.32
N LYS A 644 -8.89 33.35 10.25
CA LYS A 644 -10.31 33.04 10.25
C LYS A 644 -10.55 31.54 10.38
N GLY A 645 -11.67 31.19 11.00
CA GLY A 645 -12.15 29.81 11.11
C GLY A 645 -12.66 29.28 9.77
N ILE A 646 -12.50 27.99 9.52
CA ILE A 646 -13.18 27.29 8.42
C ILE A 646 -14.66 27.17 8.81
N LYS A 647 -15.56 27.50 7.89
CA LYS A 647 -17.02 27.40 8.10
C LYS A 647 -17.66 26.40 7.15
N TYR A 648 -18.84 25.90 7.49
CA TYR A 648 -19.63 25.10 6.56
C TYR A 648 -20.37 26.00 5.57
N TRP A 649 -20.68 25.45 4.39
CA TRP A 649 -21.59 26.01 3.41
C TRP A 649 -22.92 25.25 3.42
N ASP A 650 -24.02 25.99 3.53
CA ASP A 650 -25.40 25.51 3.43
C ASP A 650 -26.05 26.23 2.24
N ASP A 651 -26.13 25.54 1.09
CA ASP A 651 -26.71 26.07 -0.16
C ASP A 651 -28.24 26.16 -0.02
N LYS A 652 -28.73 27.29 0.50
CA LYS A 652 -30.12 27.43 0.92
C LYS A 652 -31.07 27.50 -0.26
N ASN A 653 -30.58 27.97 -1.41
CA ASN A 653 -31.39 28.15 -2.62
C ASN A 653 -31.07 27.11 -3.71
N ASN A 654 -30.15 26.18 -3.46
CA ASN A 654 -29.71 25.11 -4.37
C ASN A 654 -29.19 25.64 -5.71
N ASN A 655 -28.52 26.80 -5.73
CA ASN A 655 -27.99 27.39 -6.96
C ASN A 655 -26.55 26.96 -7.27
N GLY A 656 -25.90 26.23 -6.37
CA GLY A 656 -24.53 25.73 -6.54
C GLY A 656 -23.44 26.80 -6.42
N THR A 657 -23.79 28.00 -5.97
CA THR A 657 -22.89 29.15 -5.79
C THR A 657 -23.04 29.72 -4.38
N TYR A 658 -22.02 30.44 -3.90
CA TYR A 658 -22.08 31.03 -2.57
C TYR A 658 -22.92 32.32 -2.58
N ASP A 659 -23.94 32.38 -1.74
CA ASP A 659 -24.70 33.61 -1.44
C ASP A 659 -24.45 34.13 -0.01
N ASN A 660 -24.67 35.44 0.18
CA ASN A 660 -24.49 36.07 1.49
C ASN A 660 -25.40 35.45 2.56
N GLY A 661 -24.79 34.97 3.65
CA GLY A 661 -25.51 34.34 4.76
C GLY A 661 -25.64 32.82 4.64
N GLU A 662 -24.92 32.19 3.70
CA GLU A 662 -24.82 30.74 3.55
C GLU A 662 -23.61 30.10 4.24
N ASP A 663 -22.67 30.91 4.76
CA ASP A 663 -21.66 30.41 5.68
C ASP A 663 -22.26 30.24 7.06
N VAL A 664 -22.18 29.02 7.58
CA VAL A 664 -22.79 28.64 8.86
C VAL A 664 -21.75 28.06 9.78
N GLU A 665 -21.85 28.45 11.05
CA GLU A 665 -21.06 27.84 12.12
C GLU A 665 -21.56 26.41 12.36
N GLY A 666 -20.63 25.51 12.59
CA GLY A 666 -20.91 24.14 12.95
C GLY A 666 -19.67 23.48 13.53
N GLU A 667 -19.85 22.37 14.24
CA GLU A 667 -18.71 21.65 14.79
C GLU A 667 -17.89 21.01 13.67
N ILE A 668 -16.64 21.45 13.52
CA ILE A 668 -15.64 20.79 12.68
C ILE A 668 -14.74 19.95 13.60
N THR A 669 -14.79 18.63 13.41
CA THR A 669 -14.00 17.68 14.18
C THR A 669 -12.75 17.25 13.42
N LEU A 670 -11.67 17.01 14.15
CA LEU A 670 -10.37 16.57 13.64
C LEU A 670 -9.95 15.25 14.31
N PRO A 671 -9.10 14.44 13.67
CA PRO A 671 -8.41 13.33 14.32
C PRO A 671 -7.67 13.77 15.58
N GLU A 672 -7.77 12.97 16.63
CA GLU A 672 -7.03 13.19 17.89
C GLU A 672 -5.70 12.44 17.88
N SER A 673 -5.65 11.27 17.22
CA SER A 673 -4.47 10.41 17.16
C SER A 673 -3.32 10.99 16.34
N ARG A 674 -3.58 11.96 15.44
CA ARG A 674 -2.57 12.54 14.54
C ARG A 674 -2.89 13.98 14.12
N TYR A 675 -1.89 14.67 13.58
CA TYR A 675 -2.09 15.94 12.89
C TYR A 675 -2.74 15.74 11.51
N VAL A 676 -3.57 16.69 11.12
CA VAL A 676 -4.07 16.85 9.74
C VAL A 676 -3.09 17.75 9.01
N THR A 677 -2.29 17.20 8.09
CA THR A 677 -1.16 17.93 7.49
C THR A 677 -0.79 17.44 6.11
N THR A 678 -0.26 18.35 5.27
CA THR A 678 0.29 18.04 3.95
C THR A 678 1.67 17.38 4.01
N LEU A 679 2.30 17.28 5.19
CA LEU A 679 3.62 16.63 5.33
C LEU A 679 3.56 15.14 4.98
N ALA A 680 2.47 14.46 5.37
CA ALA A 680 2.21 13.07 4.98
C ALA A 680 2.11 12.91 3.46
N SER A 681 1.75 13.98 2.75
CA SER A 681 1.64 13.98 1.29
C SER A 681 2.98 14.15 0.56
N TYR A 682 4.04 14.62 1.24
CA TYR A 682 5.28 15.07 0.59
C TYR A 682 6.48 14.20 0.99
N ASN A 683 7.16 13.62 -0.01
CA ASN A 683 8.42 12.90 0.20
C ASN A 683 9.59 13.87 -0.02
N ASN A 684 10.39 14.11 1.02
CA ASN A 684 11.49 15.10 1.12
C ASN A 684 12.67 14.92 0.14
N LYS A 685 12.58 14.04 -0.87
CA LYS A 685 13.72 13.64 -1.70
C LYS A 685 13.92 14.44 -2.99
N ASN A 686 13.03 15.38 -3.33
CA ASN A 686 13.25 16.25 -4.48
C ASN A 686 14.04 17.51 -4.07
N ARG A 687 15.19 17.68 -4.73
CA ARG A 687 16.42 18.31 -4.22
C ARG A 687 16.45 19.84 -4.23
N ASP A 688 15.35 20.53 -4.51
CA ASP A 688 15.33 22.01 -4.66
C ASP A 688 14.24 22.73 -3.85
N ALA A 689 13.61 22.06 -2.87
CA ALA A 689 12.53 22.63 -2.07
C ALA A 689 13.00 23.67 -1.03
N THR A 690 13.72 24.70 -1.45
CA THR A 690 14.04 25.87 -0.60
C THR A 690 12.80 26.73 -0.29
N ALA A 691 11.63 26.38 -0.85
CA ALA A 691 10.37 27.11 -0.72
C ALA A 691 9.14 26.24 -0.34
N PHE A 692 9.29 24.95 0.01
CA PHE A 692 8.12 24.13 0.38
C PHE A 692 7.49 24.60 1.69
N LYS A 693 6.28 25.16 1.59
CA LYS A 693 5.41 25.43 2.74
C LYS A 693 4.53 24.23 2.98
N TRP A 694 4.51 23.75 4.21
CA TRP A 694 3.53 22.75 4.63
C TRP A 694 2.40 23.42 5.40
N TYR A 695 1.24 22.80 5.32
CA TYR A 695 0.02 23.25 5.97
C TYR A 695 -0.45 22.19 6.96
N SER A 696 -1.12 22.65 8.01
CA SER A 696 -1.90 21.81 8.90
C SER A 696 -3.20 22.47 9.26
N ILE A 697 -4.15 21.65 9.69
CA ILE A 697 -5.42 22.12 10.25
C ILE A 697 -5.46 21.73 11.73
N GLY A 698 -5.86 22.67 12.57
CA GLY A 698 -5.90 22.49 14.02
C GLY A 698 -6.96 23.37 14.67
N LYS A 699 -7.19 23.18 15.97
CA LYS A 699 -8.07 24.05 16.77
C LYS A 699 -7.25 25.15 17.43
N ASN A 700 -7.75 26.39 17.41
CA ASN A 700 -7.19 27.50 18.19
C ASN A 700 -7.63 27.42 19.67
N GLN A 701 -7.24 28.42 20.47
CA GLN A 701 -7.62 28.50 21.91
C GLN A 701 -9.14 28.61 22.13
N ASN A 702 -9.88 29.12 21.15
CA ASN A 702 -11.34 29.26 21.19
C ASN A 702 -12.07 28.02 20.65
N GLY A 703 -11.33 26.97 20.24
CA GLY A 703 -11.89 25.74 19.66
C GLY A 703 -12.22 25.82 18.16
N GLU A 704 -12.00 26.96 17.51
CA GLU A 704 -12.23 27.15 16.08
C GLU A 704 -11.17 26.41 15.26
N VAL A 705 -11.60 25.74 14.21
CA VAL A 705 -10.70 25.05 13.29
C VAL A 705 -10.11 26.04 12.28
N ARG A 706 -8.78 26.15 12.24
CA ARG A 706 -8.03 27.09 11.40
C ARG A 706 -6.90 26.42 10.65
N ILE A 707 -6.41 27.11 9.63
CA ILE A 707 -5.23 26.73 8.86
C ILE A 707 -3.98 27.26 9.56
N PHE A 708 -3.01 26.38 9.79
CA PHE A 708 -1.67 26.71 10.25
C PHE A 708 -0.68 26.43 9.13
N SER A 709 0.33 27.27 8.99
CA SER A 709 1.40 27.06 8.02
C SER A 709 2.74 27.36 8.66
N LYS A 710 3.76 26.60 8.28
CA LYS A 710 5.14 26.89 8.64
C LYS A 710 6.02 26.65 7.42
N GLU A 711 6.96 27.54 7.19
CA GLU A 711 7.99 27.33 6.18
C GLU A 711 8.94 26.26 6.68
N MET A 712 9.25 25.25 5.84
CA MET A 712 10.33 24.34 6.16
C MET A 712 11.63 25.14 6.10
N PRO A 713 12.41 25.17 7.18
CA PRO A 713 13.67 25.89 7.15
C PRO A 713 14.67 25.16 6.29
N LYS A 714 15.57 25.97 5.75
CA LYS A 714 16.60 25.61 4.78
C LYS A 714 17.57 24.56 5.29
#